data_AF-A0A8T5QJP0-F1
#
_entry.id   AF-A0A8T5QJP0-F1
#
_cell.length_a   1.000
_cell.length_b   1.000
_cell.length_c   1.000
_cell.angle_alpha   90.00
_cell.angle_beta   90.00
_cell.angle_gamma   90.00
#
_symmetry.space_group_name_H-M   'P 1'
#
loop_
_entity.id
_entity.type
_entity.pdbx_description
1 polymer ?
#
loop_
_entity_poly.entity_id
_entity_poly.type
_entity_poly.pdbx_seq_one_letter_code
_entity_poly.pdbx_strand_id
1 'polypeptide(L)'
;MMANSTKLAKPNQNGKNGKNGKSLEKIVGKDARGSRVYVLSEVGYDTDYFNPDAYENLLKVMAEDKDISGILIDGAVTRLDRPEFLNDSLTYWRRSEEDCMNETESIPNKRQYKNMMETQLKILEQRIMEMKERVPQVKDVVLSIDSDDMQYTISAMVNEMLLRGQKEIKESITKLRERKKKLKKDYTKMQKDYENLESMDGSGKKKAGLTKRMRTCESKLDYVEEKIKDKADEQKLYREKKVRPAHQFFTARFIRKLYRKYQGLCDRLDVTLVTNPSIIKFNDLTIDYAHSRHATWAVLKRRDKALVESTHGKSDKLKGIDVLLESGHFGIGYKQFQKLKDSPAETNFKNQSSFDSETCDDHITIVMALPFEDQEMISGYSTGKKPIRLSGGKPMNTRKIAAMDRYKNDCVNGITVITKDEDGMVGTEWIQYRNFANGSVLKQPEEYSIICASSDEHIASPEANPIVTKGWVELYNRLLKQPTSFRGRKAFAKGLINGGDVAEANSRKWDHRYHQKRDPEEVMKENLELLTRFSPDSIDKIVELAMKMTNDSMGGSVESMAVVLDRVADYFESTLNGSLEKSRLKWLQVSTTGNHSDNVLRDLGMRESDFLQQRLKERGIETYEVGRPDYFKKNPEKDARVFLGGYSNARVLNIPDYGLDIEGKPMFGPVNLVVQHDPKGSDMRGVIGAGKNAGADLSIAGHTHDNRMRLYKTGDNTWSVAYKLATLQGVSPTEKYYAGSVPRTQAAHKLVMPMPGDFSEQAIPVTYLREQGRESLRRTVEQEM
;
A
#
# COMPACT_ATOMS: atom_id res chain seq x y z
N MET A 1 -27.40 11.95 66.38
CA MET A 1 -26.02 11.55 66.80
C MET A 1 -25.65 10.29 66.03
N MET A 2 -24.37 10.13 65.68
CA MET A 2 -23.75 9.18 64.73
C MET A 2 -23.73 9.72 63.28
N ALA A 3 -22.65 10.34 62.80
CA ALA A 3 -21.28 9.86 62.54
C ALA A 3 -21.20 8.96 61.28
N ASN A 4 -20.67 9.53 60.20
CA ASN A 4 -20.06 8.76 59.12
C ASN A 4 -18.74 9.42 58.70
N SER A 5 -17.68 8.64 58.86
CA SER A 5 -16.31 8.96 58.51
C SER A 5 -16.06 8.74 57.02
N THR A 6 -15.43 9.69 56.35
CA THR A 6 -14.70 9.41 55.11
C THR A 6 -13.36 10.16 55.13
N LYS A 7 -12.30 9.36 55.04
CA LYS A 7 -10.89 9.73 55.14
C LYS A 7 -10.49 10.73 54.05
N LEU A 8 -9.88 11.84 54.46
CA LEU A 8 -9.09 12.71 53.60
C LEU A 8 -7.83 11.94 53.14
N ALA A 9 -7.74 11.66 51.84
CA ALA A 9 -6.53 11.13 51.23
C ALA A 9 -5.51 12.26 51.04
N LYS A 10 -4.28 12.04 51.52
CA LYS A 10 -3.13 12.93 51.32
C LYS A 10 -2.79 13.04 49.82
N PRO A 11 -2.33 14.21 49.33
CA PRO A 11 -1.88 14.34 47.96
C PRO A 11 -0.63 13.48 47.73
N ASN A 12 -0.69 12.66 46.69
CA ASN A 12 0.37 11.75 46.27
C ASN A 12 1.50 12.56 45.61
N GLN A 13 2.53 12.89 46.38
CA GLN A 13 3.80 13.39 45.86
C GLN A 13 4.55 12.24 45.17
N ASN A 14 4.23 12.00 43.91
CA ASN A 14 5.06 11.19 43.00
C ASN A 14 4.97 11.78 41.60
N GLY A 15 5.53 12.99 41.45
CA GLY A 15 5.91 13.54 40.15
C GLY A 15 7.13 12.80 39.63
N LYS A 16 6.90 11.64 38.98
CA LYS A 16 7.90 11.10 38.06
C LYS A 16 7.86 11.96 36.81
N ASN A 17 8.83 12.86 36.67
CA ASN A 17 9.15 13.50 35.40
C ASN A 17 9.34 12.40 34.34
N GLY A 18 8.44 12.38 33.36
CA GLY A 18 8.48 11.49 32.21
C GLY A 18 9.67 11.82 31.32
N LYS A 19 10.82 11.21 31.59
CA LYS A 19 11.95 11.13 30.64
C LYS A 19 11.59 10.12 29.54
N ASN A 20 10.72 10.49 28.61
CA ASN A 20 10.37 9.68 27.43
C ASN A 20 10.66 10.42 26.10
N GLY A 21 11.66 11.30 26.05
CA GLY A 21 12.26 11.70 24.77
C GLY A 21 13.20 10.59 24.30
N LYS A 22 12.83 9.83 23.26
CA LYS A 22 13.80 8.98 22.56
C LYS A 22 14.69 9.91 21.74
N SER A 23 16.01 9.80 21.87
CA SER A 23 16.94 10.55 21.02
C SER A 23 16.75 10.17 19.55
N LEU A 24 17.07 11.08 18.61
CA LEU A 24 17.01 10.82 17.17
C LEU A 24 17.77 9.53 16.80
N GLU A 25 18.93 9.30 17.43
CA GLU A 25 19.72 8.06 17.26
C GLU A 25 18.96 6.77 17.62
N LYS A 26 18.02 6.83 18.59
CA LYS A 26 17.16 5.68 18.96
C LYS A 26 15.96 5.51 18.03
N ILE A 27 15.54 6.57 17.34
CA ILE A 27 14.44 6.55 16.37
C ILE A 27 14.95 6.00 15.03
N VAL A 28 16.13 6.46 14.61
CA VAL A 28 16.73 6.19 13.31
C VAL A 28 17.56 4.90 13.29
N GLY A 29 18.26 4.57 14.38
CA GLY A 29 19.24 3.47 14.42
C GLY A 29 20.58 3.89 13.81
N LYS A 30 21.70 3.51 14.44
CA LYS A 30 23.05 4.02 14.10
C LYS A 30 23.62 3.58 12.74
N ASP A 31 22.97 2.65 12.05
CA ASP A 31 23.45 2.05 10.79
C ASP A 31 22.38 2.01 9.68
N ALA A 32 21.34 2.85 9.77
CA ALA A 32 20.20 2.79 8.86
C ALA A 32 20.61 3.03 7.40
N ARG A 33 20.25 2.09 6.53
CA ARG A 33 20.40 2.18 5.07
C ARG A 33 19.03 2.37 4.45
N GLY A 34 18.93 3.37 3.57
CA GLY A 34 17.74 3.57 2.75
C GLY A 34 17.31 2.27 2.05
N SER A 35 16.00 2.06 1.99
CA SER A 35 15.38 0.89 1.37
C SER A 35 14.38 1.37 0.33
N ARG A 36 14.35 0.72 -0.83
CA ARG A 36 13.41 0.95 -1.91
C ARG A 36 13.05 -0.37 -2.57
N VAL A 37 11.76 -0.70 -2.56
CA VAL A 37 11.25 -2.01 -2.96
C VAL A 37 10.18 -1.84 -4.02
N TYR A 38 10.40 -2.44 -5.19
CA TYR A 38 9.43 -2.48 -6.28
C TYR A 38 8.46 -3.65 -6.07
N VAL A 39 7.16 -3.39 -6.17
CA VAL A 39 6.12 -4.42 -6.06
C VAL A 39 5.51 -4.67 -7.43
N LEU A 40 5.84 -5.83 -7.99
CA LEU A 40 5.37 -6.34 -9.27
C LEU A 40 4.19 -7.29 -9.01
N SER A 41 2.99 -6.72 -8.90
CA SER A 41 1.76 -7.47 -8.64
C SER A 41 1.03 -7.80 -9.93
N GLU A 42 0.48 -9.02 -10.04
CA GLU A 42 -0.43 -9.44 -11.13
C GLU A 42 0.14 -9.22 -12.54
N VAL A 43 1.45 -9.42 -12.73
CA VAL A 43 2.13 -9.12 -14.01
C VAL A 43 1.64 -10.01 -15.15
N GLY A 44 1.26 -11.26 -14.85
CA GLY A 44 0.72 -12.20 -15.83
C GLY A 44 1.64 -12.44 -17.03
N TYR A 45 2.90 -12.85 -16.80
CA TYR A 45 3.93 -13.04 -17.86
C TYR A 45 3.52 -14.00 -18.98
N ASP A 46 2.54 -14.85 -18.70
CA ASP A 46 2.07 -15.94 -19.53
C ASP A 46 0.73 -15.64 -20.23
N THR A 47 0.26 -14.39 -20.14
CA THR A 47 -1.01 -13.93 -20.71
C THR A 47 -0.85 -13.36 -22.11
N ASP A 48 -1.95 -13.29 -22.85
CA ASP A 48 -2.00 -12.66 -24.17
C ASP A 48 -2.14 -11.13 -24.14
N TYR A 49 -2.36 -10.57 -22.94
CA TYR A 49 -2.36 -9.13 -22.66
C TYR A 49 -1.07 -8.67 -21.96
N PHE A 50 -0.09 -9.54 -21.77
CA PHE A 50 1.25 -9.15 -21.35
C PHE A 50 1.90 -8.29 -22.44
N ASN A 51 2.40 -7.11 -22.06
CA ASN A 51 3.03 -6.17 -22.97
C ASN A 51 4.56 -6.17 -22.76
N PRO A 52 5.35 -6.78 -23.68
CA PRO A 52 6.80 -6.85 -23.55
C PRO A 52 7.48 -5.47 -23.53
N ASP A 53 6.95 -4.48 -24.25
CA ASP A 53 7.55 -3.15 -24.33
C ASP A 53 7.39 -2.38 -23.01
N ALA A 54 6.21 -2.48 -22.39
CA ALA A 54 5.97 -1.91 -21.07
C ALA A 54 6.87 -2.56 -20.01
N TYR A 55 7.06 -3.88 -20.08
CA TYR A 55 7.95 -4.61 -19.20
C TYR A 55 9.43 -4.23 -19.41
N GLU A 56 9.88 -4.10 -20.65
CA GLU A 56 11.24 -3.64 -20.96
C GLU A 56 11.50 -2.22 -20.42
N ASN A 57 10.52 -1.33 -20.52
CA ASN A 57 10.63 0.01 -19.95
C ASN A 57 10.67 -0.02 -18.41
N LEU A 58 9.93 -0.93 -17.77
CA LEU A 58 10.01 -1.17 -16.32
C LEU A 58 11.41 -1.65 -15.91
N LEU A 59 11.99 -2.62 -16.64
CA LEU A 59 13.34 -3.11 -16.37
C LEU A 59 14.39 -1.99 -16.49
N LYS A 60 14.29 -1.12 -17.50
CA LYS A 60 15.17 0.05 -17.66
C LYS A 60 15.05 1.03 -16.48
N VAL A 61 13.83 1.32 -16.03
CA VAL A 61 13.60 2.18 -14.86
C VAL A 61 14.26 1.59 -13.61
N MET A 62 14.06 0.30 -13.35
CA MET A 62 14.69 -0.38 -12.20
C MET A 62 16.22 -0.44 -12.33
N ALA A 63 16.74 -0.62 -13.54
CA ALA A 63 18.18 -0.65 -13.79
C ALA A 63 18.86 0.70 -13.54
N GLU A 64 18.20 1.81 -13.85
CA GLU A 64 18.70 3.18 -13.60
C GLU A 64 18.56 3.61 -12.13
N ASP A 65 17.69 2.95 -11.36
CA ASP A 65 17.48 3.25 -9.96
C ASP A 65 18.62 2.70 -9.10
N LYS A 66 19.40 3.61 -8.51
CA LYS A 66 20.54 3.27 -7.64
C LYS A 66 20.13 2.98 -6.20
N ASP A 67 18.94 3.41 -5.81
CA ASP A 67 18.45 3.26 -4.43
C ASP A 67 17.67 1.94 -4.26
N ILE A 68 17.42 1.20 -5.35
CA ILE A 68 16.69 -0.05 -5.34
C ILE A 68 17.39 -1.10 -4.45
N SER A 69 16.64 -1.62 -3.49
CA SER A 69 17.11 -2.62 -2.52
C SER A 69 16.47 -3.99 -2.75
N GLY A 70 15.25 -4.03 -3.27
CA GLY A 70 14.52 -5.28 -3.42
C GLY A 70 13.39 -5.24 -4.44
N ILE A 71 12.95 -6.43 -4.85
CA ILE A 71 11.81 -6.63 -5.74
C ILE A 71 10.90 -7.71 -5.16
N LEU A 72 9.62 -7.40 -5.00
CA LEU A 72 8.58 -8.35 -4.62
C LEU A 72 7.70 -8.65 -5.84
N ILE A 73 7.67 -9.91 -6.26
CA ILE A 73 6.89 -10.40 -7.39
C ILE A 73 5.70 -11.20 -6.86
N ASP A 74 4.49 -10.85 -7.26
CA ASP A 74 3.25 -11.55 -6.91
C ASP A 74 2.32 -11.70 -8.13
N GLY A 75 1.50 -12.76 -8.14
CA GLY A 75 0.54 -12.97 -9.23
C GLY A 75 1.21 -13.08 -10.61
N ALA A 76 2.44 -13.58 -10.67
CA ALA A 76 3.25 -13.61 -11.89
C ALA A 76 2.75 -14.59 -12.97
N VAL A 77 1.92 -15.56 -12.56
CA VAL A 77 1.45 -16.65 -13.41
C VAL A 77 -0.07 -16.74 -13.38
N THR A 78 -0.66 -17.01 -14.54
CA THR A 78 -2.11 -17.04 -14.72
C THR A 78 -2.66 -18.45 -14.57
N ARG A 79 -3.93 -18.57 -14.19
CA ARG A 79 -4.57 -19.88 -14.06
C ARG A 79 -4.60 -20.68 -15.37
N LEU A 80 -4.18 -21.95 -15.31
CA LEU A 80 -4.05 -22.80 -16.52
C LEU A 80 -5.37 -23.37 -17.06
N ASP A 81 -6.43 -23.37 -16.26
CA ASP A 81 -7.75 -23.88 -16.67
C ASP A 81 -8.55 -22.88 -17.52
N ARG A 82 -7.93 -21.73 -17.88
CA ARG A 82 -8.50 -20.68 -18.71
C ARG A 82 -7.59 -20.35 -19.90
N PRO A 83 -7.52 -21.24 -20.91
CA PRO A 83 -6.69 -21.04 -22.11
C PRO A 83 -7.13 -19.85 -22.99
N GLU A 84 -8.22 -19.18 -22.65
CA GLU A 84 -8.76 -18.03 -23.39
C GLU A 84 -7.81 -16.81 -23.36
N PHE A 85 -7.05 -16.66 -22.26
CA PHE A 85 -6.25 -15.47 -21.94
C PHE A 85 -4.76 -15.78 -21.82
N LEU A 86 -4.40 -17.05 -21.95
CA LEU A 86 -3.01 -17.48 -21.99
C LEU A 86 -2.42 -17.18 -23.37
N ASN A 87 -1.13 -16.90 -23.40
CA ASN A 87 -0.40 -16.64 -24.64
C ASN A 87 -0.29 -17.90 -25.52
N ASP A 88 0.27 -17.72 -26.72
CA ASP A 88 0.38 -18.79 -27.72
C ASP A 88 1.44 -19.85 -27.38
N SER A 89 2.25 -19.62 -26.33
CA SER A 89 3.18 -20.64 -25.79
C SER A 89 2.46 -21.69 -24.93
N LEU A 90 1.32 -21.34 -24.34
CA LEU A 90 0.53 -22.23 -23.48
C LEU A 90 -0.78 -22.70 -24.15
N THR A 91 -1.11 -22.15 -25.32
CA THR A 91 -2.38 -22.41 -25.99
C THR A 91 -2.16 -22.72 -27.46
N TYR A 92 -3.11 -23.44 -28.05
CA TYR A 92 -3.09 -23.82 -29.46
C TYR A 92 -4.00 -22.93 -30.32
N TRP A 93 -4.47 -21.80 -29.77
CA TRP A 93 -5.57 -21.03 -30.35
C TRP A 93 -5.29 -20.49 -31.75
N ARG A 94 -4.04 -20.11 -32.01
CA ARG A 94 -3.59 -19.56 -33.30
C ARG A 94 -2.80 -20.58 -34.14
N ARG A 95 -2.74 -21.85 -33.72
CA ARG A 95 -2.02 -22.89 -34.46
C ARG A 95 -2.91 -23.52 -35.54
N SER A 96 -2.30 -24.12 -36.55
CA SER A 96 -3.03 -24.83 -37.60
C SER A 96 -3.67 -26.11 -37.04
N GLU A 97 -4.69 -26.65 -37.73
CA GLU A 97 -5.29 -27.94 -37.36
C GLU A 97 -4.24 -29.07 -37.39
N GLU A 98 -3.37 -29.07 -38.39
CA GLU A 98 -2.28 -30.04 -38.53
C GLU A 98 -1.34 -30.00 -37.32
N ASP A 99 -0.90 -28.80 -36.91
CA ASP A 99 -0.07 -28.64 -35.71
C ASP A 99 -0.78 -29.14 -34.45
N CYS A 100 -2.09 -28.87 -34.32
CA CYS A 100 -2.87 -29.31 -33.18
C CYS A 100 -3.01 -30.84 -33.13
N MET A 101 -3.20 -31.49 -34.28
CA MET A 101 -3.30 -32.94 -34.37
C MET A 101 -1.95 -33.61 -34.08
N ASN A 102 -0.87 -33.08 -34.67
CA ASN A 102 0.50 -33.53 -34.38
C ASN A 102 0.84 -33.41 -32.88
N GLU A 103 0.47 -32.30 -32.24
CA GLU A 103 0.69 -32.11 -30.80
C GLU A 103 -0.23 -32.97 -29.93
N THR A 104 -1.45 -33.28 -30.40
CA THR A 104 -2.35 -34.22 -29.71
C THR A 104 -1.79 -35.64 -29.70
N GLU A 105 -1.10 -36.03 -30.77
CA GLU A 105 -0.38 -37.30 -30.85
C GLU A 105 0.89 -37.30 -29.99
N SER A 106 1.64 -36.18 -29.96
CA SER A 106 2.90 -36.04 -29.23
C SER A 106 2.70 -35.90 -27.70
N ILE A 107 1.67 -35.17 -27.28
CA ILE A 107 1.32 -34.88 -25.89
C ILE A 107 0.03 -35.61 -25.55
N PRO A 108 0.12 -36.78 -24.89
CA PRO A 108 -1.06 -37.45 -24.39
C PRO A 108 -1.85 -36.50 -23.50
N ASN A 109 -3.15 -36.35 -23.75
CA ASN A 109 -4.08 -35.48 -23.02
C ASN A 109 -3.82 -35.48 -21.48
N LYS A 110 -3.56 -36.65 -20.90
CA LYS A 110 -3.18 -36.87 -19.48
C LYS A 110 -1.90 -36.18 -18.96
N ARG A 111 -1.15 -35.49 -19.82
CA ARG A 111 0.08 -34.74 -19.51
C ARG A 111 -0.07 -33.26 -19.83
N GLN A 112 -1.22 -32.82 -20.33
CA GLN A 112 -1.40 -31.46 -20.85
C GLN A 112 -1.17 -30.40 -19.77
N TYR A 113 -1.87 -30.45 -18.63
CA TYR A 113 -1.65 -29.47 -17.54
C TYR A 113 -0.25 -29.55 -16.94
N LYS A 114 0.34 -30.75 -16.90
CA LYS A 114 1.73 -30.92 -16.46
C LYS A 114 2.69 -30.18 -17.40
N ASN A 115 2.52 -30.34 -18.72
CA ASN A 115 3.33 -29.68 -19.72
C ASN A 115 3.11 -28.16 -19.71
N MET A 116 1.85 -27.71 -19.60
CA MET A 116 1.52 -26.29 -19.48
C MET A 116 2.17 -25.66 -18.24
N MET A 117 2.09 -26.32 -17.07
CA MET A 117 2.78 -25.86 -15.85
C MET A 117 4.30 -25.82 -16.03
N GLU A 118 4.90 -26.78 -16.73
CA GLU A 118 6.34 -26.77 -17.02
C GLU A 118 6.73 -25.63 -17.97
N THR A 119 5.91 -25.31 -18.98
CA THR A 119 6.11 -24.15 -19.84
C THR A 119 5.93 -22.83 -19.08
N GLN A 120 4.90 -22.73 -18.23
CA GLN A 120 4.65 -21.54 -17.41
C GLN A 120 5.82 -21.26 -16.44
N LEU A 121 6.35 -22.30 -15.80
CA LEU A 121 7.55 -22.18 -14.96
C LEU A 121 8.79 -21.75 -15.74
N LYS A 122 8.95 -22.19 -17.00
CA LYS A 122 10.05 -21.73 -17.88
C LYS A 122 9.91 -20.25 -18.23
N ILE A 123 8.70 -19.79 -18.54
CA ILE A 123 8.42 -18.37 -18.78
C ILE A 123 8.80 -17.55 -17.53
N LEU A 124 8.35 -18.00 -16.35
CA LEU A 124 8.68 -17.33 -15.10
C LEU A 124 10.19 -17.31 -14.83
N GLU A 125 10.88 -18.45 -15.00
CA GLU A 125 12.34 -18.57 -14.87
C GLU A 125 13.05 -17.59 -15.81
N GLN A 126 12.66 -17.53 -17.08
CA GLN A 126 13.22 -16.61 -18.06
C GLN A 126 13.05 -15.15 -17.62
N ARG A 127 11.86 -14.76 -17.14
CA ARG A 127 11.58 -13.37 -16.73
C ARG A 127 12.34 -12.96 -15.47
N ILE A 128 12.49 -13.86 -14.51
CA ILE A 128 13.30 -13.62 -13.31
C ILE A 128 14.78 -13.52 -13.67
N MET A 129 15.30 -14.40 -14.54
CA MET A 129 16.70 -14.31 -15.01
C MET A 129 16.97 -12.99 -15.73
N GLU A 130 16.10 -12.62 -16.67
CA GLU A 130 16.18 -11.35 -17.40
C GLU A 130 16.18 -10.15 -16.43
N MET A 131 15.33 -10.18 -15.41
CA MET A 131 15.29 -9.15 -14.37
C MET A 131 16.59 -9.08 -13.56
N LYS A 132 17.13 -10.23 -13.10
CA LYS A 132 18.40 -10.27 -12.35
C LYS A 132 19.59 -9.84 -13.21
N GLU A 133 19.59 -10.17 -14.49
CA GLU A 133 20.65 -9.76 -15.43
C GLU A 133 20.62 -8.25 -15.68
N ARG A 134 19.42 -7.68 -15.88
CA ARG A 134 19.25 -6.26 -16.23
C ARG A 134 19.26 -5.33 -15.03
N VAL A 135 18.97 -5.84 -13.83
CA VAL A 135 18.97 -5.08 -12.57
C VAL A 135 19.90 -5.75 -11.54
N PRO A 136 21.21 -5.85 -11.84
CA PRO A 136 22.16 -6.63 -11.03
C PRO A 136 22.42 -6.04 -9.64
N GLN A 137 22.06 -4.79 -9.40
CA GLN A 137 22.20 -4.14 -8.10
C GLN A 137 21.21 -4.66 -7.04
N VAL A 138 20.10 -5.27 -7.47
CA VAL A 138 19.09 -5.83 -6.56
C VAL A 138 19.59 -7.16 -6.00
N LYS A 139 19.75 -7.20 -4.67
CA LYS A 139 20.14 -8.42 -3.95
C LYS A 139 18.94 -9.26 -3.56
N ASP A 140 17.88 -8.61 -3.07
CA ASP A 140 16.73 -9.30 -2.50
C ASP A 140 15.57 -9.34 -3.51
N VAL A 141 15.40 -10.49 -4.16
CA VAL A 141 14.22 -10.77 -4.98
C VAL A 141 13.35 -11.78 -4.25
N VAL A 142 12.06 -11.47 -4.14
CA VAL A 142 11.07 -12.30 -3.47
C VAL A 142 9.96 -12.66 -4.44
N LEU A 143 9.65 -13.95 -4.55
CA LEU A 143 8.54 -14.47 -5.33
C LEU A 143 7.43 -14.99 -4.39
N SER A 144 6.28 -14.33 -4.42
CA SER A 144 5.03 -14.84 -3.85
C SER A 144 4.31 -15.74 -4.85
N ILE A 145 3.94 -16.93 -4.41
CA ILE A 145 3.05 -17.84 -5.16
C ILE A 145 1.68 -17.99 -4.48
N ASP A 146 1.41 -17.15 -3.48
CA ASP A 146 0.17 -17.21 -2.69
C ASP A 146 -1.00 -16.52 -3.39
N SER A 147 -1.29 -16.90 -4.64
CA SER A 147 -2.34 -16.27 -5.46
C SER A 147 -3.56 -17.17 -5.67
N ASP A 148 -4.70 -16.55 -5.96
CA ASP A 148 -5.93 -17.27 -6.32
C ASP A 148 -5.74 -18.08 -7.62
N ASP A 149 -5.03 -17.55 -8.60
CA ASP A 149 -4.74 -18.22 -9.86
C ASP A 149 -3.93 -19.51 -9.69
N MET A 150 -3.00 -19.52 -8.74
CA MET A 150 -2.28 -20.72 -8.35
C MET A 150 -3.21 -21.75 -7.71
N GLN A 151 -4.16 -21.34 -6.87
CA GLN A 151 -5.14 -22.25 -6.27
C GLN A 151 -6.09 -22.87 -7.29
N TYR A 152 -6.57 -22.07 -8.24
CA TYR A 152 -7.41 -22.58 -9.32
C TYR A 152 -6.66 -23.59 -10.19
N THR A 153 -5.39 -23.31 -10.50
CA THR A 153 -4.51 -24.24 -11.22
C THR A 153 -4.32 -25.54 -10.44
N ILE A 154 -4.02 -25.46 -9.14
CA ILE A 154 -3.90 -26.63 -8.25
C ILE A 154 -5.19 -27.46 -8.28
N SER A 155 -6.35 -26.80 -8.15
CA SER A 155 -7.65 -27.46 -8.17
C SER A 155 -7.90 -28.19 -9.49
N ALA A 156 -7.62 -27.55 -10.63
CA ALA A 156 -7.75 -28.15 -11.96
C ALA A 156 -6.84 -29.38 -12.13
N MET A 157 -5.57 -29.25 -11.76
CA MET A 157 -4.59 -30.34 -11.85
C MET A 157 -4.94 -31.52 -10.94
N VAL A 158 -5.39 -31.26 -9.71
CA VAL A 158 -5.84 -32.32 -8.80
C VAL A 158 -7.07 -33.04 -9.36
N ASN A 159 -8.04 -32.31 -9.92
CA ASN A 159 -9.23 -32.91 -10.53
C ASN A 159 -8.85 -33.81 -11.71
N GLU A 160 -7.95 -33.38 -12.59
CA GLU A 160 -7.45 -34.19 -13.69
C GLU A 160 -6.73 -35.46 -13.19
N MET A 161 -5.88 -35.33 -12.16
CA MET A 161 -5.21 -36.47 -11.54
C MET A 161 -6.19 -37.49 -10.95
N LEU A 162 -7.29 -37.04 -10.34
CA LEU A 162 -8.30 -37.92 -9.78
C LEU A 162 -9.10 -38.66 -10.87
N LEU A 163 -9.55 -37.93 -11.90
CA LEU A 163 -10.22 -38.51 -13.06
C LEU A 163 -9.33 -39.54 -13.76
N ARG A 164 -8.04 -39.25 -13.85
CA ARG A 164 -7.02 -40.18 -14.38
C ARG A 164 -6.92 -41.43 -13.53
N GLY A 165 -6.74 -41.30 -12.22
CA GLY A 165 -6.67 -42.45 -11.30
C GLY A 165 -7.91 -43.35 -11.44
N GLN A 166 -9.09 -42.74 -11.55
CA GLN A 166 -10.34 -43.46 -11.76
C GLN A 166 -10.38 -44.22 -13.10
N LYS A 167 -9.87 -43.63 -14.19
CA LYS A 167 -9.80 -44.26 -15.52
C LYS A 167 -8.81 -45.43 -15.55
N GLU A 168 -7.61 -45.26 -15.01
CA GLU A 168 -6.57 -46.31 -14.95
C GLU A 168 -7.05 -47.53 -14.15
N ILE A 169 -7.73 -47.29 -13.03
CA ILE A 169 -8.36 -48.36 -12.24
C ILE A 169 -9.49 -49.03 -13.03
N LYS A 170 -10.32 -48.25 -13.74
CA LYS A 170 -11.41 -48.79 -14.58
C LYS A 170 -10.86 -49.70 -15.69
N GLU A 171 -9.81 -49.28 -16.38
CA GLU A 171 -9.14 -50.08 -17.42
C GLU A 171 -8.54 -51.38 -16.83
N SER A 172 -7.94 -51.28 -15.64
CA SER A 172 -7.44 -52.46 -14.91
C SER A 172 -8.56 -53.44 -14.56
N ILE A 173 -9.71 -52.92 -14.10
CA ILE A 173 -10.91 -53.74 -13.85
C ILE A 173 -11.42 -54.39 -15.14
N THR A 174 -11.44 -53.67 -16.26
CA THR A 174 -11.84 -54.23 -17.57
C THR A 174 -10.92 -55.38 -17.98
N LYS A 175 -9.60 -55.21 -17.91
CA LYS A 175 -8.63 -56.29 -18.19
C LYS A 175 -8.80 -57.50 -17.27
N LEU A 176 -9.07 -57.27 -15.98
CA LEU A 176 -9.36 -58.34 -15.03
C LEU A 176 -10.69 -59.05 -15.36
N ARG A 177 -11.72 -58.32 -15.79
CA ARG A 177 -13.01 -58.90 -16.23
C ARG A 177 -12.86 -59.73 -17.50
N GLU A 178 -12.06 -59.29 -18.46
CA GLU A 178 -11.73 -60.07 -19.66
C GLU A 178 -10.97 -61.35 -19.30
N ARG A 179 -9.99 -61.26 -18.39
CA ARG A 179 -9.28 -62.42 -17.85
C ARG A 179 -10.23 -63.38 -17.12
N LYS A 180 -11.15 -62.87 -16.29
CA LYS A 180 -12.21 -63.66 -15.64
C LYS A 180 -13.07 -64.38 -16.68
N LYS A 181 -13.48 -63.69 -17.75
CA LYS A 181 -14.27 -64.27 -18.85
C LYS A 181 -13.52 -65.40 -19.56
N LYS A 182 -12.22 -65.23 -19.82
CA LYS A 182 -11.37 -66.27 -20.42
C LYS A 182 -11.23 -67.49 -19.49
N LEU A 183 -10.87 -67.27 -18.23
CA LEU A 183 -10.76 -68.34 -17.23
C LEU A 183 -12.09 -69.08 -17.04
N LYS A 184 -13.22 -68.36 -17.03
CA LYS A 184 -14.55 -68.98 -16.92
C LYS A 184 -14.86 -69.86 -18.13
N LYS A 185 -14.53 -69.41 -19.35
CA LYS A 185 -14.66 -70.25 -20.57
C LYS A 185 -13.77 -71.49 -20.50
N ASP A 186 -12.52 -71.34 -20.08
CA ASP A 186 -11.59 -72.45 -19.93
C ASP A 186 -12.07 -73.45 -18.88
N TYR A 187 -12.62 -72.96 -17.75
CA TYR A 187 -13.24 -73.78 -16.71
C TYR A 187 -14.45 -74.54 -17.24
N THR A 188 -15.39 -73.86 -17.92
CA THR A 188 -16.56 -74.52 -18.53
C THR A 188 -16.17 -75.56 -19.58
N LYS A 189 -15.11 -75.30 -20.36
CA LYS A 189 -14.56 -76.29 -21.30
C LYS A 189 -13.99 -77.50 -20.56
N MET A 190 -13.18 -77.29 -19.53
CA MET A 190 -12.63 -78.37 -18.70
C MET A 190 -13.74 -79.15 -17.98
N GLN A 191 -14.82 -78.49 -17.57
CA GLN A 191 -15.99 -79.13 -16.98
C GLN A 191 -16.73 -80.02 -17.99
N LYS A 192 -16.97 -79.53 -19.21
CA LYS A 192 -17.54 -80.35 -20.29
C LYS A 192 -16.64 -81.52 -20.67
N ASP A 193 -15.32 -81.29 -20.74
CA ASP A 193 -14.34 -82.35 -20.99
C ASP A 193 -14.34 -83.39 -19.85
N TYR A 194 -14.62 -82.97 -18.60
CA TYR A 194 -14.77 -83.86 -17.45
C TYR A 194 -16.04 -84.70 -17.55
N GLU A 195 -17.19 -84.07 -17.83
CA GLU A 195 -18.50 -84.71 -18.04
C GLU A 195 -18.46 -85.71 -19.22
N ASN A 196 -17.76 -85.38 -20.31
CA ASN A 196 -17.55 -86.30 -21.44
C ASN A 196 -16.61 -87.47 -21.12
N LEU A 197 -15.75 -87.35 -20.10
CA LEU A 197 -14.91 -88.45 -19.60
C LEU A 197 -15.66 -89.31 -18.57
N GLU A 198 -16.72 -88.81 -17.94
CA GLU A 198 -17.61 -89.60 -17.07
C GLU A 198 -18.33 -90.73 -17.83
N SER A 199 -18.62 -90.53 -19.12
CA SER A 199 -19.31 -91.50 -19.98
C SER A 199 -18.40 -92.54 -20.66
N MET A 200 -17.08 -92.56 -20.40
CA MET A 200 -16.11 -93.49 -21.00
C MET A 200 -15.36 -94.33 -19.94
N ASP A 201 -15.36 -95.65 -20.11
CA ASP A 201 -14.63 -96.61 -19.27
C ASP A 201 -13.10 -96.52 -19.48
N GLY A 202 -12.32 -96.51 -18.39
CA GLY A 202 -10.84 -96.57 -18.40
C GLY A 202 -10.06 -95.25 -18.26
N SER A 203 -10.69 -94.13 -17.90
CA SER A 203 -10.09 -92.77 -17.98
C SER A 203 -9.52 -92.15 -16.68
N GLY A 204 -9.29 -92.93 -15.61
CA GLY A 204 -8.99 -92.44 -14.25
C GLY A 204 -7.80 -91.47 -14.10
N LYS A 205 -6.65 -91.72 -14.76
CA LYS A 205 -5.49 -90.80 -14.72
C LYS A 205 -5.77 -89.45 -15.39
N LYS A 206 -6.52 -89.45 -16.50
CA LYS A 206 -6.92 -88.22 -17.21
C LYS A 206 -7.91 -87.40 -16.38
N LYS A 207 -8.84 -88.07 -15.67
CA LYS A 207 -9.78 -87.43 -14.73
C LYS A 207 -9.04 -86.71 -13.60
N ALA A 208 -8.13 -87.39 -12.89
CA ALA A 208 -7.36 -86.79 -11.81
C ALA A 208 -6.53 -85.55 -12.26
N GLY A 209 -5.93 -85.63 -13.45
CA GLY A 209 -5.23 -84.50 -14.07
C GLY A 209 -6.15 -83.32 -14.41
N LEU A 210 -7.38 -83.59 -14.87
CA LEU A 210 -8.37 -82.56 -15.19
C LEU A 210 -8.94 -81.91 -13.92
N THR A 211 -9.25 -82.68 -12.87
CA THR A 211 -9.69 -82.16 -11.56
C THR A 211 -8.65 -81.23 -10.95
N LYS A 212 -7.36 -81.58 -11.02
CA LYS A 212 -6.27 -80.71 -10.55
C LYS A 212 -6.20 -79.40 -11.33
N ARG A 213 -6.41 -79.45 -12.65
CA ARG A 213 -6.46 -78.26 -13.52
C ARG A 213 -7.69 -77.40 -13.25
N MET A 214 -8.86 -78.01 -13.01
CA MET A 214 -10.08 -77.31 -12.62
C MET A 214 -9.91 -76.58 -11.28
N ARG A 215 -9.41 -77.25 -10.23
CA ARG A 215 -9.09 -76.61 -8.94
C ARG A 215 -8.11 -75.44 -9.10
N THR A 216 -7.07 -75.61 -9.91
CA THR A 216 -6.11 -74.53 -10.20
C THR A 216 -6.76 -73.36 -10.95
N CYS A 217 -7.73 -73.64 -11.83
CA CYS A 217 -8.48 -72.62 -12.57
C CYS A 217 -9.47 -71.88 -11.66
N GLU A 218 -10.12 -72.59 -10.74
CA GLU A 218 -11.02 -72.08 -9.71
C GLU A 218 -10.27 -71.13 -8.75
N SER A 219 -9.12 -71.54 -8.20
CA SER A 219 -8.30 -70.63 -7.37
C SER A 219 -7.83 -69.39 -8.13
N LYS A 220 -7.59 -69.49 -9.45
CA LYS A 220 -7.27 -68.34 -10.30
C LYS A 220 -8.49 -67.44 -10.55
N LEU A 221 -9.69 -68.00 -10.62
CA LEU A 221 -10.93 -67.24 -10.73
C LEU A 221 -11.20 -66.46 -9.45
N ASP A 222 -11.07 -67.10 -8.28
CA ASP A 222 -11.24 -66.46 -6.98
C ASP A 222 -10.26 -65.31 -6.78
N TYR A 223 -8.97 -65.53 -7.09
CA TYR A 223 -7.96 -64.47 -7.03
C TYR A 223 -8.29 -63.28 -7.94
N VAL A 224 -8.76 -63.54 -9.17
CA VAL A 224 -9.13 -62.46 -10.10
C VAL A 224 -10.38 -61.72 -9.60
N GLU A 225 -11.34 -62.43 -9.00
CA GLU A 225 -12.56 -61.85 -8.41
C GLU A 225 -12.24 -60.95 -7.21
N GLU A 226 -11.36 -61.41 -6.32
CA GLU A 226 -10.82 -60.62 -5.21
C GLU A 226 -10.12 -59.36 -5.74
N LYS A 227 -9.24 -59.50 -6.75
CA LYS A 227 -8.58 -58.34 -7.36
C LYS A 227 -9.53 -57.36 -8.04
N ILE A 228 -10.62 -57.84 -8.64
CA ILE A 228 -11.67 -56.96 -9.17
C ILE A 228 -12.35 -56.19 -8.04
N LYS A 229 -12.63 -56.86 -6.91
CA LYS A 229 -13.24 -56.24 -5.73
C LYS A 229 -12.30 -55.19 -5.12
N ASP A 230 -11.03 -55.54 -4.87
CA ASP A 230 -9.99 -54.63 -4.39
C ASP A 230 -9.89 -53.37 -5.26
N LYS A 231 -9.81 -53.56 -6.58
CA LYS A 231 -9.74 -52.43 -7.53
C LYS A 231 -11.03 -51.63 -7.60
N ALA A 232 -12.19 -52.26 -7.45
CA ALA A 232 -13.47 -51.54 -7.40
C ALA A 232 -13.59 -50.70 -6.13
N ASP A 233 -13.08 -51.19 -4.99
CA ASP A 233 -13.03 -50.44 -3.74
C ASP A 233 -11.98 -49.31 -3.81
N GLU A 234 -10.82 -49.55 -4.41
CA GLU A 234 -9.84 -48.51 -4.74
C GLU A 234 -10.44 -47.42 -5.64
N GLN A 235 -11.23 -47.80 -6.66
CA GLN A 235 -11.90 -46.84 -7.55
C GLN A 235 -12.84 -45.89 -6.79
N LYS A 236 -13.51 -46.37 -5.72
CA LYS A 236 -14.40 -45.54 -4.90
C LYS A 236 -13.65 -44.45 -4.14
N LEU A 237 -12.33 -44.59 -3.93
CA LEU A 237 -11.48 -43.56 -3.30
C LEU A 237 -11.28 -42.33 -4.21
N TYR A 238 -11.46 -42.50 -5.52
CA TYR A 238 -11.30 -41.45 -6.54
C TYR A 238 -12.62 -40.79 -6.98
N ARG A 239 -13.78 -41.13 -6.35
CA ARG A 239 -15.08 -40.48 -6.66
C ARG A 239 -15.17 -39.07 -6.04
N GLU A 240 -15.71 -38.12 -6.83
CA GLU A 240 -16.02 -36.69 -6.63
C GLU A 240 -15.82 -36.04 -5.25
N LYS A 241 -15.31 -34.78 -5.27
CA LYS A 241 -15.29 -33.62 -4.34
C LYS A 241 -15.95 -33.68 -2.94
N LYS A 242 -16.17 -34.85 -2.36
CA LYS A 242 -16.59 -35.00 -0.96
C LYS A 242 -15.34 -34.89 -0.09
N VAL A 243 -15.49 -34.35 1.12
CA VAL A 243 -14.44 -34.24 2.14
C VAL A 243 -14.01 -35.65 2.59
N ARG A 244 -13.24 -36.35 1.75
CA ARG A 244 -12.71 -37.69 2.01
C ARG A 244 -11.24 -37.58 2.42
N PRO A 245 -10.79 -38.30 3.45
CA PRO A 245 -9.39 -38.27 3.90
C PRO A 245 -8.38 -38.55 2.79
N ALA A 246 -8.69 -39.48 1.87
CA ALA A 246 -7.82 -39.80 0.73
C ALA A 246 -7.62 -38.60 -0.21
N HIS A 247 -8.69 -37.83 -0.50
CA HIS A 247 -8.59 -36.62 -1.33
C HIS A 247 -7.67 -35.59 -0.68
N GLN A 248 -7.86 -35.32 0.62
CA GLN A 248 -6.98 -34.41 1.38
C GLN A 248 -5.52 -34.86 1.34
N PHE A 249 -5.26 -36.15 1.51
CA PHE A 249 -3.90 -36.72 1.42
C PHE A 249 -3.27 -36.52 0.03
N PHE A 250 -4.03 -36.79 -1.04
CA PHE A 250 -3.54 -36.59 -2.42
C PHE A 250 -3.27 -35.11 -2.72
N THR A 251 -4.18 -34.22 -2.33
CA THR A 251 -4.01 -32.77 -2.47
C THR A 251 -2.77 -32.29 -1.71
N ALA A 252 -2.60 -32.69 -0.45
CA ALA A 252 -1.43 -32.31 0.36
C ALA A 252 -0.11 -32.80 -0.27
N ARG A 253 -0.08 -34.05 -0.78
CA ARG A 253 1.09 -34.60 -1.48
C ARG A 253 1.39 -33.85 -2.77
N PHE A 254 0.35 -33.48 -3.52
CA PHE A 254 0.49 -32.70 -4.76
C PHE A 254 1.05 -31.30 -4.46
N ILE A 255 0.46 -30.56 -3.52
CA ILE A 255 0.92 -29.23 -3.10
C ILE A 255 2.39 -29.27 -2.68
N ARG A 256 2.79 -30.23 -1.83
CA ARG A 256 4.21 -30.39 -1.45
C ARG A 256 5.14 -30.58 -2.64
N LYS A 257 4.73 -31.34 -3.65
CA LYS A 257 5.55 -31.53 -4.87
C LYS A 257 5.63 -30.25 -5.70
N LEU A 258 4.52 -29.53 -5.81
CA LEU A 258 4.46 -28.28 -6.55
C LEU A 258 5.31 -27.20 -5.88
N TYR A 259 5.18 -27.01 -4.57
CA TYR A 259 6.01 -26.07 -3.81
C TYR A 259 7.49 -26.43 -3.90
N ARG A 260 7.86 -27.72 -3.90
CA ARG A 260 9.25 -28.13 -4.18
C ARG A 260 9.74 -27.74 -5.57
N LYS A 261 8.88 -27.69 -6.59
CA LYS A 261 9.27 -27.21 -7.92
C LYS A 261 9.58 -25.71 -7.89
N TYR A 262 8.71 -24.91 -7.26
CA TYR A 262 8.96 -23.48 -7.09
C TYR A 262 10.20 -23.21 -6.23
N GLN A 263 10.36 -23.93 -5.12
CA GLN A 263 11.54 -23.82 -4.26
C GLN A 263 12.79 -24.14 -5.06
N GLY A 264 12.82 -25.26 -5.81
CA GLY A 264 13.98 -25.61 -6.62
C GLY A 264 14.26 -24.63 -7.78
N LEU A 265 13.26 -23.88 -8.26
CA LEU A 265 13.48 -22.76 -9.20
C LEU A 265 14.08 -21.56 -8.46
N CYS A 266 13.52 -21.20 -7.31
CA CYS A 266 13.97 -20.06 -6.50
C CYS A 266 15.40 -20.28 -5.97
N ASP A 267 15.74 -21.49 -5.52
CA ASP A 267 17.09 -21.86 -5.07
C ASP A 267 18.13 -21.73 -6.19
N ARG A 268 17.78 -22.13 -7.43
CA ARG A 268 18.67 -21.99 -8.59
C ARG A 268 18.90 -20.53 -8.98
N LEU A 269 17.87 -19.71 -8.83
CA LEU A 269 17.89 -18.31 -9.22
C LEU A 269 18.32 -17.38 -8.08
N ASP A 270 18.57 -17.90 -6.88
CA ASP A 270 18.83 -17.12 -5.67
C ASP A 270 17.72 -16.07 -5.43
N VAL A 271 16.50 -16.59 -5.22
CA VAL A 271 15.26 -15.86 -4.99
C VAL A 271 14.60 -16.41 -3.73
N THR A 272 14.01 -15.55 -2.91
CA THR A 272 13.24 -15.99 -1.74
C THR A 272 11.82 -16.37 -2.15
N LEU A 273 11.38 -17.58 -1.80
CA LEU A 273 10.02 -18.05 -2.06
C LEU A 273 9.10 -17.76 -0.87
N VAL A 274 7.95 -17.16 -1.14
CA VAL A 274 6.85 -16.94 -0.18
C VAL A 274 5.62 -17.72 -0.63
N THR A 275 5.09 -18.57 0.26
CA THR A 275 3.96 -19.47 -0.03
C THR A 275 2.67 -19.15 0.74
N ASN A 276 2.73 -18.15 1.62
CA ASN A 276 1.66 -17.75 2.54
C ASN A 276 1.97 -16.33 3.06
N PRO A 277 1.03 -15.64 3.73
CA PRO A 277 1.30 -14.35 4.35
C PRO A 277 2.54 -14.42 5.25
N SER A 278 3.42 -13.45 5.12
CA SER A 278 4.73 -13.48 5.76
C SER A 278 5.32 -12.08 5.96
N ILE A 279 6.17 -11.97 6.97
CA ILE A 279 6.97 -10.76 7.21
C ILE A 279 8.27 -10.89 6.42
N ILE A 280 8.48 -9.95 5.51
CA ILE A 280 9.61 -9.87 4.61
C ILE A 280 10.45 -8.65 5.01
N LYS A 281 11.77 -8.79 4.99
CA LYS A 281 12.71 -7.70 5.29
C LYS A 281 13.54 -7.39 4.07
N PHE A 282 13.64 -6.10 3.76
CA PHE A 282 14.50 -5.55 2.72
C PHE A 282 15.35 -4.47 3.36
N ASN A 283 16.64 -4.73 3.63
CA ASN A 283 17.47 -3.89 4.49
C ASN A 283 16.72 -3.54 5.82
N ASP A 284 16.42 -2.26 6.05
CA ASP A 284 15.74 -1.76 7.25
C ASP A 284 14.22 -1.65 7.12
N LEU A 285 13.66 -1.94 5.94
CA LEU A 285 12.23 -1.96 5.69
C LEU A 285 11.64 -3.34 5.99
N THR A 286 10.69 -3.38 6.93
CA THR A 286 9.95 -4.59 7.31
C THR A 286 8.51 -4.52 6.81
N ILE A 287 8.16 -5.43 5.90
CA ILE A 287 6.83 -5.51 5.26
C ILE A 287 6.11 -6.78 5.72
N ASP A 288 4.93 -6.65 6.30
CA ASP A 288 3.99 -7.75 6.46
C ASP A 288 3.14 -7.84 5.19
N TYR A 289 3.41 -8.86 4.39
CA TYR A 289 2.87 -9.02 3.06
C TYR A 289 1.81 -10.14 3.02
N ALA A 290 0.69 -9.84 2.35
CA ALA A 290 -0.35 -10.81 2.06
C ALA A 290 -1.02 -10.58 0.69
N HIS A 291 -1.39 -11.66 0.02
CA HIS A 291 -2.24 -11.58 -1.16
C HIS A 291 -3.73 -11.56 -0.76
N SER A 292 -4.43 -10.48 -1.08
CA SER A 292 -5.81 -10.24 -0.67
C SER A 292 -6.80 -10.98 -1.56
N ARG A 293 -7.60 -11.86 -0.94
CA ARG A 293 -8.61 -12.70 -1.63
C ARG A 293 -10.04 -12.25 -1.40
N HIS A 294 -10.23 -11.12 -0.71
CA HIS A 294 -11.54 -10.62 -0.39
C HIS A 294 -12.25 -10.08 -1.65
N ALA A 295 -13.59 -10.17 -1.69
CA ALA A 295 -14.38 -9.69 -2.82
C ALA A 295 -14.70 -8.19 -2.76
N THR A 296 -14.54 -7.56 -1.58
CA THR A 296 -14.77 -6.12 -1.37
C THR A 296 -13.62 -5.49 -0.59
N TRP A 297 -13.19 -4.30 -1.03
CA TRP A 297 -12.23 -3.49 -0.28
C TRP A 297 -12.98 -2.62 0.74
N ALA A 298 -12.69 -2.82 2.02
CA ALA A 298 -13.13 -1.91 3.08
C ALA A 298 -11.92 -1.11 3.56
N VAL A 299 -12.02 0.23 3.46
CA VAL A 299 -11.10 1.20 4.05
C VAL A 299 -10.91 0.87 5.53
N LEU A 300 -9.70 0.96 6.07
CA LEU A 300 -9.43 0.68 7.49
C LEU A 300 -10.24 1.51 8.48
N LYS A 301 -10.86 2.63 8.05
CA LYS A 301 -11.88 3.35 8.85
C LYS A 301 -12.98 2.42 9.38
N ARG A 302 -13.20 1.29 8.70
CA ARG A 302 -14.20 0.26 9.01
C ARG A 302 -13.74 -1.15 8.63
N ARG A 303 -12.44 -1.43 8.52
CA ARG A 303 -12.04 -2.83 8.63
C ARG A 303 -12.41 -3.23 10.05
N ASP A 304 -13.36 -4.14 10.16
CA ASP A 304 -13.55 -4.86 11.40
C ASP A 304 -12.15 -5.29 11.84
N LYS A 305 -11.71 -4.96 13.07
CA LYS A 305 -10.38 -5.32 13.57
C LYS A 305 -10.08 -6.79 13.21
N ALA A 306 -11.11 -7.63 13.27
CA ALA A 306 -11.15 -9.00 12.80
C ALA A 306 -10.60 -9.25 11.37
N LEU A 307 -10.78 -8.35 10.39
CA LEU A 307 -10.33 -8.52 9.01
C LEU A 307 -8.82 -8.27 8.87
N VAL A 308 -8.30 -7.16 9.41
CA VAL A 308 -6.83 -6.95 9.47
C VAL A 308 -6.19 -8.07 10.28
N GLU A 309 -6.82 -8.45 11.41
CA GLU A 309 -6.35 -9.57 12.22
C GLU A 309 -6.47 -10.93 11.52
N SER A 310 -7.42 -11.10 10.59
CA SER A 310 -7.54 -12.33 9.81
C SER A 310 -6.46 -12.46 8.75
N THR A 311 -5.98 -11.34 8.20
CA THR A 311 -4.97 -11.31 7.13
C THR A 311 -3.54 -11.23 7.68
N HIS A 312 -3.30 -10.31 8.63
CA HIS A 312 -1.98 -9.98 9.17
C HIS A 312 -1.82 -10.34 10.67
N GLY A 313 -2.87 -10.84 11.32
CA GLY A 313 -2.82 -11.19 12.75
C GLY A 313 -3.08 -10.02 13.72
N LYS A 314 -3.11 -10.33 15.02
CA LYS A 314 -3.46 -9.37 16.09
C LYS A 314 -2.56 -8.13 16.11
N SER A 315 -3.13 -6.95 16.36
CA SER A 315 -2.42 -5.66 16.34
C SER A 315 -1.17 -5.60 17.23
N ASP A 316 -1.17 -6.27 18.39
CA ASP A 316 -0.01 -6.31 19.30
C ASP A 316 1.21 -7.04 18.69
N LYS A 317 0.99 -7.88 17.68
CA LYS A 317 2.03 -8.57 16.92
C LYS A 317 2.61 -7.71 15.79
N LEU A 318 2.01 -6.54 15.50
CA LEU A 318 2.46 -5.63 14.44
C LEU A 318 3.61 -4.71 14.89
N LYS A 319 4.15 -4.89 16.10
CA LYS A 319 5.31 -4.14 16.58
C LYS A 319 6.55 -4.45 15.73
N GLY A 320 7.19 -3.41 15.22
CA GLY A 320 8.37 -3.53 14.37
C GLY A 320 8.07 -3.86 12.90
N ILE A 321 6.80 -3.78 12.49
CA ILE A 321 6.38 -3.81 11.09
C ILE A 321 6.19 -2.37 10.62
N ASP A 322 6.86 -2.01 9.52
CA ASP A 322 6.75 -0.67 8.93
C ASP A 322 5.52 -0.57 8.02
N VAL A 323 5.26 -1.63 7.25
CA VAL A 323 4.23 -1.64 6.21
C VAL A 323 3.37 -2.90 6.26
N LEU A 324 2.05 -2.74 6.21
CA LEU A 324 1.13 -3.80 5.78
C LEU A 324 0.88 -3.64 4.28
N LEU A 325 1.30 -4.63 3.50
CA LEU A 325 1.16 -4.63 2.04
C LEU A 325 0.18 -5.71 1.60
N GLU A 326 -0.86 -5.29 0.88
CA GLU A 326 -1.78 -6.19 0.22
C GLU A 326 -1.76 -6.06 -1.30
N SER A 327 -1.72 -7.20 -2.00
CA SER A 327 -1.90 -7.30 -3.46
C SER A 327 -3.20 -8.06 -3.82
N GLY A 328 -3.49 -8.28 -5.10
CA GLY A 328 -4.55 -9.20 -5.56
C GLY A 328 -5.76 -8.56 -6.25
N HIS A 329 -6.98 -8.90 -5.81
CA HIS A 329 -8.22 -8.77 -6.61
C HIS A 329 -8.83 -7.38 -6.76
N PHE A 330 -8.36 -6.37 -6.02
CA PHE A 330 -8.97 -5.05 -6.05
C PHE A 330 -8.33 -4.12 -7.08
N GLY A 331 -7.00 -4.14 -7.15
CA GLY A 331 -6.20 -3.16 -7.88
C GLY A 331 -6.65 -1.71 -7.65
N ILE A 332 -7.01 -1.39 -6.40
CA ILE A 332 -7.29 -0.02 -5.98
C ILE A 332 -5.96 0.54 -5.45
N GLY A 333 -5.47 1.64 -6.02
CA GLY A 333 -4.34 2.35 -5.44
C GLY A 333 -4.77 3.03 -4.14
N TYR A 334 -4.19 2.62 -3.03
CA TYR A 334 -4.55 3.12 -1.72
C TYR A 334 -3.36 3.11 -0.78
N LYS A 335 -3.30 4.15 0.05
CA LYS A 335 -2.40 4.21 1.20
C LYS A 335 -3.09 4.88 2.38
N GLN A 336 -2.81 4.38 3.57
CA GLN A 336 -3.11 5.06 4.82
C GLN A 336 -1.90 5.01 5.73
N PHE A 337 -1.45 6.17 6.20
CA PHE A 337 -0.55 6.25 7.33
C PHE A 337 -1.40 6.40 8.58
N GLN A 338 -1.23 5.50 9.54
CA GLN A 338 -2.12 5.41 10.70
C GLN A 338 -1.34 5.24 11.98
N LYS A 339 -1.74 5.99 13.00
CA LYS A 339 -1.31 5.79 14.37
C LYS A 339 -2.00 4.58 15.03
N LEU A 340 -1.24 3.79 15.78
CA LEU A 340 -1.77 2.57 16.42
C LEU A 340 -2.59 2.86 17.69
N LYS A 341 -2.31 3.95 18.41
CA LYS A 341 -3.00 4.34 19.65
C LYS A 341 -2.97 5.85 19.86
N ASP A 342 -4.03 6.41 20.43
CA ASP A 342 -4.05 7.82 20.84
C ASP A 342 -3.12 8.06 22.05
N SER A 343 -2.45 9.21 22.10
CA SER A 343 -1.85 9.69 23.34
C SER A 343 -2.92 10.37 24.22
N PRO A 344 -2.97 10.10 25.53
CA PRO A 344 -3.81 10.88 26.44
C PRO A 344 -3.51 12.38 26.39
N ALA A 345 -2.26 12.78 26.16
CA ALA A 345 -1.85 14.17 26.05
C ALA A 345 -2.37 14.86 24.78
N GLU A 346 -2.56 14.11 23.70
CA GLU A 346 -3.11 14.62 22.43
C GLU A 346 -4.63 14.71 22.40
N THR A 347 -5.31 14.27 23.47
CA THR A 347 -6.79 14.29 23.51
C THR A 347 -7.36 14.96 24.76
N ASN A 348 -6.50 15.53 25.59
CA ASN A 348 -6.85 16.26 26.80
C ASN A 348 -6.28 17.67 26.72
N PHE A 349 -7.15 18.69 26.60
CA PHE A 349 -6.76 20.09 26.52
C PHE A 349 -5.78 20.54 27.60
N LYS A 350 -5.87 19.98 28.83
CA LYS A 350 -4.95 20.32 29.92
C LYS A 350 -3.48 20.02 29.58
N ASN A 351 -3.24 19.03 28.72
CA ASN A 351 -1.91 18.62 28.30
C ASN A 351 -1.55 19.12 26.88
N GLN A 352 -2.52 19.63 26.12
CA GLN A 352 -2.29 20.19 24.78
C GLN A 352 -1.80 21.64 24.83
N SER A 353 -2.12 22.38 25.89
CA SER A 353 -1.71 23.79 26.07
C SER A 353 -0.21 23.98 26.39
N SER A 354 0.61 22.93 26.30
CA SER A 354 2.06 23.03 26.47
C SER A 354 2.74 23.29 25.13
N PHE A 355 3.73 24.17 25.13
CA PHE A 355 4.70 24.45 24.07
C PHE A 355 5.34 23.20 23.46
N ASP A 356 5.49 22.13 24.26
CA ASP A 356 6.08 20.85 23.87
C ASP A 356 5.25 19.65 24.37
N SER A 357 4.05 19.47 23.80
CA SER A 357 3.13 18.40 24.18
C SER A 357 3.66 17.00 23.84
N GLU A 358 3.39 16.02 24.72
CA GLU A 358 3.77 14.63 24.48
C GLU A 358 2.95 13.99 23.34
N THR A 359 3.66 13.47 22.34
CA THR A 359 3.09 12.73 21.22
C THR A 359 3.46 11.25 21.25
N CYS A 360 2.61 10.40 20.68
CA CYS A 360 2.85 8.95 20.60
C CYS A 360 3.53 8.53 19.27
N ASP A 361 4.50 7.60 19.38
CA ASP A 361 5.43 7.20 18.29
C ASP A 361 4.94 6.08 17.36
N ASP A 362 4.00 5.22 17.81
CA ASP A 362 3.73 3.97 17.10
C ASP A 362 2.78 4.18 15.91
N HIS A 363 3.32 4.08 14.70
CA HIS A 363 2.59 4.21 13.44
C HIS A 363 2.74 2.96 12.57
N ILE A 364 1.81 2.81 11.63
CA ILE A 364 1.85 1.78 10.59
C ILE A 364 1.41 2.38 9.26
N THR A 365 2.07 1.97 8.18
CA THR A 365 1.66 2.34 6.83
C THR A 365 0.96 1.15 6.19
N ILE A 366 -0.21 1.40 5.59
CA ILE A 366 -1.00 0.34 4.95
C ILE A 366 -1.13 0.69 3.49
N VAL A 367 -0.73 -0.23 2.61
CA VAL A 367 -0.55 0.01 1.18
C VAL A 367 -1.20 -1.10 0.40
N MET A 368 -1.84 -0.75 -0.71
CA MET A 368 -2.30 -1.72 -1.70
C MET A 368 -1.47 -1.61 -2.98
N ALA A 369 -0.95 -2.75 -3.41
CA ALA A 369 -0.16 -2.84 -4.62
C ALA A 369 -1.03 -2.69 -5.87
N LEU A 370 -0.51 -1.96 -6.85
CA LEU A 370 -1.12 -1.86 -8.17
C LEU A 370 -0.81 -3.11 -9.00
N PRO A 371 -1.80 -3.69 -9.69
CA PRO A 371 -1.55 -4.68 -10.73
C PRO A 371 -0.83 -4.04 -11.93
N PHE A 372 0.11 -4.77 -12.52
CA PHE A 372 0.82 -4.37 -13.72
C PHE A 372 0.24 -5.08 -14.96
N GLU A 373 -0.96 -4.66 -15.37
CA GLU A 373 -1.70 -5.27 -16.48
C GLU A 373 -2.12 -4.24 -17.53
N ASP A 374 -2.13 -4.65 -18.81
CA ASP A 374 -2.59 -3.81 -19.91
C ASP A 374 -4.12 -3.74 -19.96
N GLN A 375 -4.69 -2.69 -19.35
CA GLN A 375 -6.14 -2.51 -19.29
C GLN A 375 -6.76 -2.15 -20.64
N GLU A 376 -6.02 -1.58 -21.59
CA GLU A 376 -6.53 -1.34 -22.95
C GLU A 376 -6.76 -2.66 -23.68
N MET A 377 -5.85 -3.63 -23.50
CA MET A 377 -6.00 -4.98 -24.03
C MET A 377 -7.16 -5.72 -23.35
N ILE A 378 -7.22 -5.66 -22.02
CA ILE A 378 -8.28 -6.28 -21.20
C ILE A 378 -9.66 -5.67 -21.52
N SER A 379 -9.75 -4.36 -21.73
CA SER A 379 -10.99 -3.68 -22.11
C SER A 379 -11.50 -4.13 -23.48
N GLY A 380 -10.60 -4.42 -24.42
CA GLY A 380 -10.92 -5.03 -25.71
C GLY A 380 -11.68 -6.35 -25.57
N TYR A 381 -11.26 -7.23 -24.65
CA TYR A 381 -11.97 -8.47 -24.36
C TYR A 381 -13.29 -8.24 -23.60
N SER A 382 -13.30 -7.34 -22.61
CA SER A 382 -14.49 -7.03 -21.81
C SER A 382 -15.63 -6.40 -22.60
N THR A 383 -15.30 -5.61 -23.62
CA THR A 383 -16.26 -4.91 -24.49
C THR A 383 -16.64 -5.72 -25.75
N GLY A 384 -16.05 -6.90 -25.96
CA GLY A 384 -16.31 -7.74 -27.12
C GLY A 384 -15.66 -7.26 -28.42
N LYS A 385 -14.83 -6.21 -28.37
CA LYS A 385 -14.01 -5.76 -29.53
C LYS A 385 -12.97 -6.81 -29.93
N LYS A 386 -12.49 -7.57 -28.95
CA LYS A 386 -11.69 -8.77 -29.17
C LYS A 386 -12.54 -10.00 -28.86
N PRO A 387 -12.58 -11.00 -29.76
CA PRO A 387 -13.28 -12.23 -29.47
C PRO A 387 -12.63 -12.89 -28.25
N ILE A 388 -13.43 -13.15 -27.21
CA ILE A 388 -13.02 -14.10 -26.17
C ILE A 388 -13.07 -15.47 -26.82
N ARG A 389 -11.94 -16.18 -26.78
CA ARG A 389 -11.70 -17.42 -27.51
C ARG A 389 -12.89 -18.41 -27.42
N LEU A 390 -13.52 -18.59 -26.25
CA LEU A 390 -14.74 -19.43 -26.09
C LEU A 390 -16.07 -18.65 -25.90
N SER A 391 -16.33 -17.56 -26.63
CA SER A 391 -17.59 -16.80 -26.54
C SER A 391 -18.79 -17.45 -27.27
N GLY A 392 -19.13 -18.68 -26.89
CA GLY A 392 -20.41 -19.32 -27.21
C GLY A 392 -21.40 -19.18 -26.05
N GLY A 393 -22.01 -18.01 -25.88
CA GLY A 393 -23.30 -17.83 -25.18
C GLY A 393 -23.45 -18.26 -23.71
N LYS A 394 -22.39 -18.56 -22.94
CA LYS A 394 -22.54 -18.81 -21.49
C LYS A 394 -22.47 -17.51 -20.68
N PRO A 395 -23.34 -17.34 -19.66
CA PRO A 395 -23.43 -16.10 -18.88
C PRO A 395 -22.11 -15.82 -18.16
N MET A 396 -21.60 -14.59 -18.34
CA MET A 396 -20.35 -14.07 -17.79
C MET A 396 -20.16 -14.30 -16.28
N ASN A 397 -21.26 -14.50 -15.54
CA ASN A 397 -21.24 -14.61 -14.07
C ASN A 397 -20.78 -15.97 -13.52
N THR A 398 -20.54 -16.98 -14.38
CA THR A 398 -20.08 -18.32 -13.92
C THR A 398 -18.58 -18.58 -14.13
N ARG A 399 -17.84 -17.65 -14.75
CA ARG A 399 -16.45 -17.84 -15.17
C ARG A 399 -15.58 -16.58 -14.99
N LYS A 400 -15.43 -16.14 -13.74
CA LYS A 400 -14.63 -14.96 -13.36
C LYS A 400 -13.13 -15.16 -13.59
N ILE A 401 -12.41 -14.08 -13.93
CA ILE A 401 -10.94 -13.99 -13.98
C ILE A 401 -10.59 -12.69 -13.27
N ALA A 402 -9.57 -12.74 -12.41
CA ALA A 402 -9.20 -11.63 -11.54
C ALA A 402 -8.98 -10.34 -12.33
N ALA A 403 -8.22 -10.38 -13.43
CA ALA A 403 -7.96 -9.23 -14.32
C ALA A 403 -9.25 -8.57 -14.85
N MET A 404 -10.23 -9.37 -15.26
CA MET A 404 -11.51 -8.87 -15.79
C MET A 404 -12.43 -8.31 -14.68
N ASP A 405 -12.42 -8.94 -13.51
CA ASP A 405 -13.17 -8.46 -12.36
C ASP A 405 -12.57 -7.14 -11.84
N ARG A 406 -11.24 -7.04 -11.79
CA ARG A 406 -10.50 -5.80 -11.50
C ARG A 406 -10.92 -4.67 -12.45
N TYR A 407 -10.85 -4.91 -13.77
CA TYR A 407 -11.26 -3.92 -14.77
C TYR A 407 -12.69 -3.42 -14.55
N LYS A 408 -13.64 -4.33 -14.29
CA LYS A 408 -15.06 -4.00 -14.02
C LYS A 408 -15.28 -3.23 -12.72
N ASN A 409 -14.34 -3.28 -11.79
CA ASN A 409 -14.40 -2.64 -10.48
C ASN A 409 -13.63 -1.31 -10.41
N ASP A 410 -13.38 -0.65 -11.55
CA ASP A 410 -12.62 0.61 -11.65
C ASP A 410 -11.18 0.52 -11.09
N CYS A 411 -10.53 -0.63 -11.28
CA CYS A 411 -9.13 -0.84 -10.94
C CYS A 411 -8.20 0.15 -11.66
N VAL A 412 -7.17 0.59 -10.94
CA VAL A 412 -6.03 1.35 -11.48
C VAL A 412 -4.81 0.42 -11.62
N ASN A 413 -3.95 0.69 -12.61
CA ASN A 413 -2.86 -0.21 -12.98
C ASN A 413 -1.53 0.55 -13.06
N GLY A 414 -0.44 -0.15 -12.78
CA GLY A 414 0.88 0.44 -12.68
C GLY A 414 1.80 -0.32 -11.75
N ILE A 415 2.80 0.39 -11.20
CA ILE A 415 3.75 -0.12 -10.23
C ILE A 415 3.57 0.61 -8.91
N THR A 416 3.71 -0.14 -7.82
CA THR A 416 3.86 0.42 -6.47
C THR A 416 5.29 0.24 -6.00
N VAL A 417 5.88 1.31 -5.49
CA VAL A 417 7.22 1.29 -4.87
C VAL A 417 7.06 1.74 -3.42
N ILE A 418 7.75 1.05 -2.51
CA ILE A 418 7.75 1.35 -1.08
C ILE A 418 9.16 1.72 -0.70
N THR A 419 9.33 2.82 0.03
CA THR A 419 10.62 3.27 0.51
C THR A 419 10.66 3.39 2.03
N LYS A 420 11.86 3.31 2.59
CA LYS A 420 12.19 3.75 3.94
C LYS A 420 13.50 4.50 3.85
N ASP A 421 13.51 5.78 4.17
CA ASP A 421 14.74 6.58 4.09
C ASP A 421 15.65 6.33 5.29
N GLU A 422 16.80 6.99 5.28
CA GLU A 422 17.80 6.91 6.36
C GLU A 422 17.27 7.47 7.68
N ASP A 423 16.24 8.33 7.67
CA ASP A 423 15.58 8.83 8.88
C ASP A 423 14.52 7.82 9.42
N GLY A 424 14.36 6.67 8.76
CA GLY A 424 13.38 5.64 9.10
C GLY A 424 11.96 5.94 8.62
N MET A 425 11.77 6.94 7.75
CA MET A 425 10.46 7.39 7.28
C MET A 425 10.00 6.60 6.07
N VAL A 426 8.82 5.98 6.19
CA VAL A 426 8.22 5.19 5.11
C VAL A 426 7.58 6.11 4.06
N GLY A 427 7.98 5.92 2.81
CA GLY A 427 7.39 6.56 1.64
C GLY A 427 6.73 5.53 0.72
N THR A 428 5.86 6.02 -0.15
CA THR A 428 5.20 5.21 -1.19
C THR A 428 5.10 5.98 -2.49
N GLU A 429 5.20 5.25 -3.58
CA GLU A 429 5.18 5.80 -4.92
C GLU A 429 4.39 4.91 -5.86
N TRP A 430 3.65 5.55 -6.77
CA TRP A 430 2.82 4.90 -7.76
C TRP A 430 3.11 5.47 -9.13
N ILE A 431 3.31 4.59 -10.10
CA ILE A 431 3.57 4.96 -11.49
C ILE A 431 2.54 4.25 -12.36
N GLN A 432 1.74 4.99 -13.11
CA GLN A 432 0.67 4.44 -13.94
C GLN A 432 1.21 3.60 -15.10
N TYR A 433 0.48 2.53 -15.45
CA TYR A 433 0.86 1.61 -16.51
C TYR A 433 1.10 2.32 -17.85
N ARG A 434 0.30 3.35 -18.18
CA ARG A 434 0.43 4.11 -19.43
C ARG A 434 1.84 4.68 -19.65
N ASN A 435 2.52 5.09 -18.58
CA ASN A 435 3.87 5.68 -18.65
C ASN A 435 4.93 4.65 -19.06
N PHE A 436 4.73 3.39 -18.70
CA PHE A 436 5.57 2.28 -19.15
C PHE A 436 5.22 1.90 -20.60
N ALA A 437 3.93 1.81 -20.92
CA ALA A 437 3.46 1.43 -22.25
C ALA A 437 3.91 2.39 -23.37
N ASN A 438 3.96 3.70 -23.10
CA ASN A 438 4.38 4.71 -24.07
C ASN A 438 5.87 5.14 -23.92
N GLY A 439 6.59 4.57 -22.95
CA GLY A 439 8.00 4.89 -22.66
C GLY A 439 8.25 6.26 -22.02
N SER A 440 7.22 7.03 -21.65
CA SER A 440 7.41 8.34 -21.00
C SER A 440 8.11 8.22 -19.65
N VAL A 441 7.99 7.07 -18.97
CA VAL A 441 8.69 6.77 -17.72
C VAL A 441 10.22 6.79 -17.87
N LEU A 442 10.78 6.65 -19.08
CA LEU A 442 12.24 6.72 -19.28
C LEU A 442 12.77 8.16 -19.32
N LYS A 443 11.88 9.14 -19.53
CA LYS A 443 12.24 10.55 -19.41
C LYS A 443 12.20 10.86 -17.93
N GLN A 444 13.36 10.96 -17.29
CA GLN A 444 13.47 11.22 -15.86
C GLN A 444 14.23 12.53 -15.64
N PRO A 445 13.86 13.36 -14.66
CA PRO A 445 14.52 14.64 -14.45
C PRO A 445 15.90 14.47 -13.84
N GLU A 446 16.84 15.36 -14.16
CA GLU A 446 18.13 15.36 -13.48
C GLU A 446 18.00 15.69 -11.98
N GLU A 447 17.04 16.55 -11.66
CA GLU A 447 16.70 16.97 -10.30
C GLU A 447 15.18 16.91 -10.08
N TYR A 448 14.75 16.32 -8.98
CA TYR A 448 13.34 16.27 -8.59
C TYR A 448 12.93 17.46 -7.71
N SER A 449 11.69 17.90 -7.91
CA SER A 449 11.05 18.93 -7.10
C SER A 449 10.19 18.27 -6.03
N ILE A 450 10.49 18.55 -4.76
CA ILE A 450 9.66 18.15 -3.62
C ILE A 450 8.70 19.30 -3.31
N ILE A 451 7.42 18.98 -3.27
CA ILE A 451 6.39 19.84 -2.68
C ILE A 451 6.22 19.42 -1.22
N CYS A 452 6.56 20.32 -0.31
CA CYS A 452 6.29 20.13 1.10
C CYS A 452 4.82 20.49 1.36
N ALA A 453 4.10 19.67 2.12
CA ALA A 453 2.69 19.91 2.38
C ALA A 453 2.32 19.69 3.85
N SER A 454 1.48 20.58 4.37
CA SER A 454 0.80 20.46 5.65
C SER A 454 -0.69 20.77 5.48
N SER A 455 -1.49 20.36 6.46
CA SER A 455 -2.92 20.67 6.49
C SER A 455 -3.20 21.84 7.42
N ASP A 456 -3.25 21.56 8.73
CA ASP A 456 -3.69 22.52 9.74
C ASP A 456 -2.60 22.69 10.79
N GLU A 457 -2.35 23.94 11.17
CA GLU A 457 -1.37 24.34 12.18
C GLU A 457 -2.05 24.93 13.43
N HIS A 458 -3.24 25.53 13.28
CA HIS A 458 -4.01 26.14 14.36
C HIS A 458 -3.17 27.05 15.28
N ILE A 459 -2.32 27.90 14.70
CA ILE A 459 -1.47 28.84 15.42
C ILE A 459 -2.34 29.66 16.39
N ALA A 460 -1.83 29.83 17.61
CA ALA A 460 -2.47 30.49 18.75
C ALA A 460 -3.70 29.78 19.34
N SER A 461 -3.96 28.53 18.96
CA SER A 461 -4.95 27.68 19.63
C SER A 461 -4.32 26.72 20.65
N PRO A 462 -5.09 26.20 21.63
CA PRO A 462 -4.62 25.16 22.55
C PRO A 462 -4.23 23.85 21.85
N GLU A 463 -4.65 23.66 20.61
CA GLU A 463 -4.35 22.48 19.82
C GLU A 463 -3.02 22.63 19.06
N ALA A 464 -2.48 23.86 18.96
CA ALA A 464 -1.18 24.12 18.37
C ALA A 464 -0.06 23.36 19.09
N ASN A 465 0.90 22.86 18.31
CA ASN A 465 2.15 22.33 18.84
C ASN A 465 3.32 23.17 18.30
N PRO A 466 3.73 24.25 19.01
CA PRO A 466 4.74 25.18 18.51
C PRO A 466 6.09 24.54 18.19
N ILE A 467 6.53 23.57 19.00
CA ILE A 467 7.81 22.90 18.76
C ILE A 467 7.77 22.04 17.49
N VAL A 468 6.62 21.40 17.18
CA VAL A 468 6.40 20.67 15.93
C VAL A 468 6.41 21.62 14.74
N THR A 469 5.73 22.77 14.84
CA THR A 469 5.76 23.80 13.79
C THR A 469 7.18 24.31 13.54
N LYS A 470 7.96 24.57 14.60
CA LYS A 470 9.38 24.96 14.47
C LYS A 470 10.20 23.86 13.77
N GLY A 471 9.99 22.60 14.13
CA GLY A 471 10.65 21.47 13.47
C GLY A 471 10.26 21.28 12.00
N TRP A 472 9.00 21.57 11.65
CA TRP A 472 8.53 21.57 10.26
C TRP A 472 9.22 22.66 9.43
N VAL A 473 9.26 23.89 9.94
CA VAL A 473 9.94 25.02 9.27
C VAL A 473 11.43 24.74 9.11
N GLU A 474 12.09 24.20 10.14
CA GLU A 474 13.50 23.80 10.09
C GLU A 474 13.75 22.73 9.01
N LEU A 475 12.92 21.68 8.99
CA LEU A 475 13.01 20.63 7.98
C LEU A 475 12.82 21.18 6.57
N TYR A 476 11.83 22.05 6.37
CA TYR A 476 11.59 22.71 5.08
C TYR A 476 12.80 23.52 4.62
N ASN A 477 13.32 24.38 5.50
CA ASN A 477 14.50 25.22 5.23
C ASN A 477 15.76 24.40 4.96
N ARG A 478 15.90 23.25 5.63
CA ARG A 478 16.96 22.28 5.34
C ARG A 478 16.82 21.72 3.93
N LEU A 479 15.63 21.24 3.55
CA LEU A 479 15.37 20.64 2.23
C LEU A 479 15.45 21.63 1.06
N LEU A 480 15.33 22.93 1.31
CA LEU A 480 15.59 23.98 0.33
C LEU A 480 17.10 24.10 0.00
N LYS A 481 17.97 23.77 0.96
CA LYS A 481 19.43 23.97 0.86
C LYS A 481 20.19 22.66 0.59
N GLN A 482 19.73 21.58 1.21
CA GLN A 482 20.35 20.26 1.19
C GLN A 482 19.42 19.28 0.46
N PRO A 483 19.86 18.67 -0.66
CA PRO A 483 19.03 17.72 -1.37
C PRO A 483 18.92 16.41 -0.58
N THR A 484 17.76 15.76 -0.72
CA THR A 484 17.62 14.32 -0.46
C THR A 484 17.82 13.52 -1.76
N SER A 485 17.89 12.19 -1.68
CA SER A 485 17.86 11.31 -2.85
C SER A 485 16.43 10.91 -3.20
N PHE A 486 16.11 10.85 -4.49
CA PHE A 486 14.92 10.20 -5.05
C PHE A 486 15.31 9.49 -6.35
N ARG A 487 15.13 8.16 -6.42
CA ARG A 487 15.58 7.30 -7.54
C ARG A 487 17.07 7.52 -7.89
N GLY A 488 17.93 7.69 -6.88
CA GLY A 488 19.36 7.95 -7.05
C GLY A 488 19.73 9.35 -7.57
N ARG A 489 18.78 10.28 -7.66
CA ARG A 489 18.98 11.67 -8.13
C ARG A 489 18.65 12.66 -7.03
N LYS A 490 19.18 13.88 -7.15
CA LYS A 490 18.95 14.93 -6.16
C LYS A 490 17.49 15.37 -6.19
N ALA A 491 16.92 15.60 -5.02
CA ALA A 491 15.58 16.12 -4.84
C ALA A 491 15.60 17.26 -3.80
N PHE A 492 15.08 18.41 -4.17
CA PHE A 492 15.04 19.60 -3.31
C PHE A 492 13.60 20.01 -3.04
N ALA A 493 13.35 20.59 -1.86
CA ALA A 493 12.12 21.36 -1.68
C ALA A 493 12.10 22.51 -2.70
N LYS A 494 10.96 22.72 -3.35
CA LYS A 494 10.77 23.84 -4.29
C LYS A 494 9.50 24.66 -4.03
N GLY A 495 8.59 24.16 -3.21
CA GLY A 495 7.36 24.86 -2.84
C GLY A 495 6.69 24.26 -1.62
N LEU A 496 5.74 25.00 -1.07
CA LEU A 496 4.94 24.62 0.09
C LEU A 496 3.44 24.66 -0.26
N ILE A 497 2.70 23.64 0.15
CA ILE A 497 1.24 23.62 0.18
C ILE A 497 0.79 23.61 1.63
N ASN A 498 -0.06 24.55 1.99
CA ASN A 498 -0.86 24.51 3.19
C ASN A 498 -2.32 24.30 2.79
N GLY A 499 -2.87 23.14 3.17
CA GLY A 499 -4.20 22.71 2.75
C GLY A 499 -5.32 23.06 3.73
N GLY A 500 -5.06 23.81 4.80
CA GLY A 500 -5.98 23.91 5.93
C GLY A 500 -5.84 25.17 6.78
N ASP A 501 -6.40 25.14 8.00
CA ASP A 501 -6.42 26.28 8.92
C ASP A 501 -5.01 26.56 9.48
N VAL A 502 -4.45 27.74 9.17
CA VAL A 502 -3.18 28.16 9.75
C VAL A 502 -3.41 28.79 11.11
N ALA A 503 -4.47 29.58 11.29
CA ALA A 503 -4.87 30.16 12.57
C ALA A 503 -6.21 29.58 13.08
N GLU A 504 -6.44 29.67 14.39
CA GLU A 504 -7.75 29.37 14.98
C GLU A 504 -8.20 30.56 15.86
N ALA A 505 -9.37 31.17 15.59
CA ALA A 505 -9.87 32.22 16.47
C ALA A 505 -10.42 31.64 17.78
N ASN A 506 -10.24 32.41 18.84
CA ASN A 506 -10.83 32.13 20.14
C ASN A 506 -12.35 31.97 20.03
N SER A 507 -12.85 30.74 20.22
CA SER A 507 -14.29 30.49 20.24
C SER A 507 -14.89 31.01 21.55
N ARG A 508 -15.94 31.83 21.47
CA ARG A 508 -16.76 32.17 22.66
C ARG A 508 -17.40 30.94 23.30
N LYS A 509 -17.50 29.80 22.59
CA LYS A 509 -17.95 28.52 23.18
C LYS A 509 -16.87 27.85 24.03
N TRP A 510 -15.62 28.31 23.95
CA TRP A 510 -14.57 27.88 24.85
C TRP A 510 -14.70 28.50 26.25
N ASP A 511 -15.70 29.37 26.49
CA ASP A 511 -15.90 30.16 27.72
C ASP A 511 -16.03 29.40 29.05
N HIS A 512 -16.08 28.06 29.09
CA HIS A 512 -16.18 27.32 30.35
C HIS A 512 -15.28 26.08 30.46
N ARG A 513 -14.37 25.82 29.50
CA ARG A 513 -13.49 24.63 29.55
C ARG A 513 -11.99 24.94 29.68
N TYR A 514 -11.61 26.22 29.73
CA TYR A 514 -10.22 26.70 29.95
C TYR A 514 -9.77 26.68 31.42
N HIS A 515 -10.27 25.75 32.24
CA HIS A 515 -9.91 25.71 33.65
C HIS A 515 -8.65 24.88 33.90
N GLN A 516 -7.49 25.50 33.65
CA GLN A 516 -6.44 25.72 34.65
C GLN A 516 -5.68 27.02 34.32
N LYS A 517 -6.38 28.16 34.24
CA LYS A 517 -5.69 29.45 34.42
C LYS A 517 -5.08 29.40 35.82
N ARG A 518 -3.76 29.28 35.87
CA ARG A 518 -3.02 29.31 37.12
C ARG A 518 -3.06 30.74 37.65
N ASP A 519 -3.06 30.89 38.96
CA ASP A 519 -3.00 32.23 39.56
C ASP A 519 -1.68 32.90 39.10
N PRO A 520 -1.73 34.10 38.48
CA PRO A 520 -0.52 34.81 38.07
C PRO A 520 0.49 35.00 39.20
N GLU A 521 0.03 35.17 40.45
CA GLU A 521 0.92 35.28 41.61
C GLU A 521 1.61 33.94 41.95
N GLU A 522 0.90 32.82 41.79
CA GLU A 522 1.44 31.47 41.95
C GLU A 522 2.50 31.18 40.87
N VAL A 523 2.21 31.51 39.61
CA VAL A 523 3.15 31.37 38.48
C VAL A 523 4.38 32.25 38.68
N MET A 524 4.19 33.51 39.07
CA MET A 524 5.29 34.45 39.33
C MET A 524 6.19 33.94 40.46
N LYS A 525 5.59 33.46 41.56
CA LYS A 525 6.34 32.89 42.69
C LYS A 525 7.15 31.67 42.26
N GLU A 526 6.56 30.75 41.50
CA GLU A 526 7.27 29.57 41.01
C GLU A 526 8.41 29.92 40.05
N ASN A 527 8.19 30.88 39.15
CA ASN A 527 9.22 31.35 38.23
C ASN A 527 10.36 32.05 38.96
N LEU A 528 10.07 32.83 40.01
CA LEU A 528 11.09 33.40 40.87
C LEU A 528 11.86 32.31 41.64
N GLU A 529 11.19 31.29 42.17
CA GLU A 529 11.85 30.15 42.82
C GLU A 529 12.74 29.34 41.86
N LEU A 530 12.34 29.21 40.59
CA LEU A 530 13.14 28.59 39.54
C LEU A 530 14.36 29.43 39.20
N LEU A 531 14.16 30.72 38.91
CA LEU A 531 15.23 31.64 38.52
C LEU A 531 16.27 31.82 39.64
N THR A 532 15.84 31.85 40.90
CA THR A 532 16.77 31.96 42.05
C THR A 532 17.60 30.71 42.30
N ARG A 533 17.12 29.54 41.85
CA ARG A 533 17.83 28.25 41.95
C ARG A 533 18.52 27.85 40.65
N PHE A 534 18.33 28.63 39.59
CA PHE A 534 18.85 28.34 38.27
C PHE A 534 20.34 28.67 38.20
N SER A 535 21.12 27.73 37.64
CA SER A 535 22.51 27.93 37.25
C SER A 535 22.60 27.67 35.75
N PRO A 536 23.18 28.59 34.95
CA PRO A 536 23.34 28.42 33.50
C PRO A 536 24.53 27.51 33.17
N ASP A 537 24.76 26.46 33.96
CA ASP A 537 25.89 25.54 33.81
C ASP A 537 25.68 24.50 32.71
N SER A 538 24.49 24.42 32.11
CA SER A 538 24.25 23.62 30.91
C SER A 538 23.14 24.18 30.01
N ILE A 539 23.32 24.02 28.69
CA ILE A 539 22.33 24.36 27.66
C ILE A 539 20.99 23.65 27.92
N ASP A 540 21.02 22.39 28.34
CA ASP A 540 19.81 21.63 28.64
C ASP A 540 18.97 22.26 29.75
N LYS A 541 19.60 22.79 30.81
CA LYS A 541 18.87 23.47 31.89
C LYS A 541 18.30 24.82 31.41
N ILE A 542 19.02 25.56 30.57
CA ILE A 542 18.54 26.81 29.96
C ILE A 542 17.29 26.53 29.12
N VAL A 543 17.35 25.52 28.25
CA VAL A 543 16.23 25.11 27.39
C VAL A 543 15.04 24.63 28.23
N GLU A 544 15.27 23.81 29.27
CA GLU A 544 14.21 23.34 30.17
C GLU A 544 13.51 24.50 30.88
N LEU A 545 14.28 25.46 31.40
CA LEU A 545 13.74 26.65 32.04
C LEU A 545 12.93 27.52 31.06
N ALA A 546 13.49 27.79 29.87
CA ALA A 546 12.82 28.58 28.84
C ALA A 546 11.47 27.95 28.44
N MET A 547 11.46 26.63 28.17
CA MET A 547 10.24 25.91 27.83
C MET A 547 9.20 25.94 28.96
N LYS A 548 9.64 25.82 30.22
CA LYS A 548 8.74 25.89 31.37
C LYS A 548 8.10 27.28 31.51
N MET A 549 8.89 28.34 31.41
CA MET A 549 8.38 29.72 31.47
C MET A 549 7.45 30.04 30.29
N THR A 550 7.76 29.54 29.08
CA THR A 550 6.87 29.68 27.92
C THR A 550 5.55 28.93 28.12
N ASN A 551 5.56 27.70 28.65
CA ASN A 551 4.34 26.96 28.98
C ASN A 551 3.43 27.74 29.94
N ASP A 552 4.01 28.35 30.97
CA ASP A 552 3.25 29.17 31.92
C ASP A 552 2.64 30.41 31.24
N SER A 553 3.34 31.03 30.28
CA SER A 553 2.81 32.15 29.49
C SER A 553 1.66 31.76 28.55
N MET A 554 1.67 30.52 28.04
CA MET A 554 0.61 29.97 27.21
C MET A 554 -0.61 29.53 28.04
N GLY A 555 -0.40 29.25 29.33
CA GLY A 555 -1.41 28.84 30.32
C GLY A 555 -2.37 29.96 30.74
N GLY A 556 -3.01 30.65 29.79
CA GLY A 556 -4.08 31.59 30.14
C GLY A 556 -4.49 32.64 29.11
N SER A 557 -3.85 32.70 27.95
CA SER A 557 -4.12 33.78 27.00
C SER A 557 -5.26 33.46 26.03
N VAL A 558 -6.31 34.27 26.13
CA VAL A 558 -7.13 34.63 24.97
C VAL A 558 -6.27 35.65 24.23
N GLU A 559 -5.40 35.20 23.31
CA GLU A 559 -4.47 36.13 22.67
C GLU A 559 -5.24 37.20 21.88
N SER A 560 -4.75 38.44 21.95
CA SER A 560 -5.25 39.54 21.13
C SER A 560 -5.18 39.14 19.66
N MET A 561 -6.21 39.45 18.87
CA MET A 561 -6.23 39.11 17.44
C MET A 561 -5.00 39.64 16.69
N ALA A 562 -4.47 40.80 17.10
CA ALA A 562 -3.22 41.34 16.55
C ALA A 562 -2.03 40.38 16.76
N VAL A 563 -1.88 39.82 17.96
CA VAL A 563 -0.80 38.87 18.29
C VAL A 563 -0.95 37.56 17.51
N VAL A 564 -2.18 37.09 17.34
CA VAL A 564 -2.46 35.89 16.52
C VAL A 564 -2.05 36.13 15.07
N LEU A 565 -2.47 37.26 14.49
CA LEU A 565 -2.14 37.62 13.10
C LEU A 565 -0.64 37.83 12.88
N ASP A 566 0.07 38.43 13.85
CA ASP A 566 1.53 38.58 13.79
C ASP A 566 2.24 37.22 13.77
N ARG A 567 1.83 36.27 14.63
CA ARG A 567 2.41 34.91 14.64
C ARG A 567 2.15 34.13 13.36
N VAL A 568 0.97 34.30 12.76
CA VAL A 568 0.62 33.70 11.47
C VAL A 568 1.48 34.30 10.34
N ALA A 569 1.68 35.62 10.37
CA ALA A 569 2.59 36.29 9.44
C ALA A 569 4.02 35.77 9.60
N ASP A 570 4.53 35.64 10.82
CA ASP A 570 5.87 35.10 11.10
C ASP A 570 6.06 33.68 10.57
N TYR A 571 5.04 32.82 10.75
CA TYR A 571 5.06 31.46 10.19
C TYR A 571 5.22 31.48 8.68
N PHE A 572 4.36 32.21 7.97
CA PHE A 572 4.42 32.27 6.51
C PHE A 572 5.69 32.95 6.00
N GLU A 573 6.13 34.04 6.64
CA GLU A 573 7.37 34.72 6.29
C GLU A 573 8.58 33.80 6.45
N SER A 574 8.63 32.98 7.51
CA SER A 574 9.75 32.07 7.76
C SER A 574 9.93 31.06 6.63
N THR A 575 8.84 30.51 6.09
CA THR A 575 8.87 29.58 4.95
C THR A 575 9.11 30.31 3.63
N LEU A 576 8.48 31.47 3.44
CA LEU A 576 8.59 32.25 2.22
C LEU A 576 10.00 32.81 2.01
N ASN A 577 10.64 33.33 3.06
CA ASN A 577 11.98 33.88 3.00
C ASN A 577 12.98 32.83 2.50
N GLY A 578 12.89 31.61 3.05
CA GLY A 578 13.70 30.49 2.57
C GLY A 578 13.45 30.19 1.09
N SER A 579 12.18 30.16 0.66
CA SER A 579 11.80 29.89 -0.72
C SER A 579 12.27 30.96 -1.69
N LEU A 580 12.15 32.24 -1.35
CA LEU A 580 12.62 33.36 -2.18
C LEU A 580 14.14 33.33 -2.37
N GLU A 581 14.87 32.95 -1.33
CA GLU A 581 16.33 32.93 -1.37
C GLU A 581 16.88 31.76 -2.20
N LYS A 582 16.16 30.62 -2.24
CA LYS A 582 16.72 29.34 -2.72
C LYS A 582 15.88 28.58 -3.77
N SER A 583 14.57 28.82 -3.87
CA SER A 583 13.73 28.14 -4.86
C SER A 583 13.80 28.85 -6.22
N ARG A 584 14.03 28.06 -7.27
CA ARG A 584 14.00 28.54 -8.67
C ARG A 584 12.59 28.55 -9.28
N LEU A 585 11.59 28.02 -8.57
CA LEU A 585 10.23 27.98 -9.09
C LEU A 585 9.57 29.35 -8.98
N LYS A 586 8.79 29.70 -10.02
CA LYS A 586 7.93 30.89 -9.98
C LYS A 586 6.91 30.86 -8.86
N TRP A 587 6.61 29.69 -8.29
CA TRP A 587 5.51 29.47 -7.35
C TRP A 587 6.05 29.00 -6.01
N LEU A 588 5.86 29.83 -5.00
CA LEU A 588 6.54 29.65 -3.70
C LEU A 588 5.64 28.99 -2.68
N GLN A 589 4.34 29.32 -2.71
CA GLN A 589 3.40 28.89 -1.68
C GLN A 589 1.96 28.87 -2.19
N VAL A 590 1.22 27.85 -1.75
CA VAL A 590 -0.23 27.72 -1.90
C VAL A 590 -0.82 27.57 -0.50
N SER A 591 -1.77 28.42 -0.14
CA SER A 591 -2.43 28.35 1.16
C SER A 591 -3.94 28.54 1.02
N THR A 592 -4.71 27.73 1.73
CA THR A 592 -6.18 27.81 1.73
C THR A 592 -6.66 28.21 3.11
N THR A 593 -7.24 29.41 3.28
CA THR A 593 -7.74 29.81 4.60
C THR A 593 -9.02 29.02 4.93
N GLY A 594 -9.18 28.60 6.18
CA GLY A 594 -10.39 27.92 6.66
C GLY A 594 -11.30 28.84 7.47
N ASN A 595 -12.20 28.27 8.28
CA ASN A 595 -13.35 28.99 8.87
C ASN A 595 -13.12 29.56 10.27
N HIS A 596 -12.12 29.09 11.00
CA HIS A 596 -12.04 29.35 12.43
C HIS A 596 -11.66 30.82 12.70
N SER A 597 -10.69 31.36 11.97
CA SER A 597 -10.28 32.77 12.01
C SER A 597 -11.18 33.66 11.15
N ASP A 598 -11.44 33.27 9.90
CA ASP A 598 -12.06 34.13 8.91
C ASP A 598 -13.49 34.55 9.26
N ASN A 599 -14.27 33.74 10.00
CA ASN A 599 -15.61 34.16 10.42
C ASN A 599 -15.59 35.29 11.46
N VAL A 600 -14.63 35.29 12.38
CA VAL A 600 -14.46 36.35 13.39
C VAL A 600 -13.81 37.59 12.76
N LEU A 601 -12.86 37.37 11.84
CA LEU A 601 -12.17 38.44 11.11
C LEU A 601 -13.10 39.14 10.11
N ARG A 602 -14.05 38.42 9.48
CA ARG A 602 -15.03 38.99 8.55
C ARG A 602 -15.94 40.03 9.21
N ASP A 603 -16.29 39.83 10.48
CA ASP A 603 -17.05 40.81 11.28
C ASP A 603 -16.22 42.07 11.58
N LEU A 604 -14.89 41.97 11.53
CA LEU A 604 -13.93 43.07 11.69
C LEU A 604 -13.41 43.63 10.34
N GLY A 605 -13.88 43.11 9.21
CA GLY A 605 -13.42 43.49 7.87
C GLY A 605 -12.00 43.04 7.52
N MET A 606 -11.47 42.02 8.20
CA MET A 606 -10.14 41.45 8.00
C MET A 606 -10.24 39.99 7.50
N ARG A 607 -9.20 39.47 6.87
CA ARG A 607 -9.00 38.05 6.54
C ARG A 607 -7.65 37.58 7.07
N GLU A 608 -7.54 36.29 7.36
CA GLU A 608 -6.30 35.67 7.84
C GLU A 608 -5.11 35.92 6.89
N SER A 609 -5.39 36.00 5.60
CA SER A 609 -4.38 36.24 4.56
C SER A 609 -4.06 37.72 4.28
N ASP A 610 -4.76 38.68 4.88
CA ASP A 610 -4.59 40.10 4.54
C ASP A 610 -3.23 40.66 5.01
N PHE A 611 -2.74 40.26 6.18
CA PHE A 611 -1.42 40.67 6.67
C PHE A 611 -0.29 40.12 5.80
N LEU A 612 -0.36 38.85 5.43
CA LEU A 612 0.58 38.25 4.48
C LEU A 612 0.55 38.97 3.13
N GLN A 613 -0.65 39.29 2.60
CA GLN A 613 -0.78 40.07 1.36
C GLN A 613 -0.13 41.45 1.45
N GLN A 614 -0.27 42.15 2.59
CA GLN A 614 0.37 43.45 2.81
C GLN A 614 1.90 43.33 2.82
N ARG A 615 2.45 42.39 3.60
CA ARG A 615 3.90 42.12 3.67
C ARG A 615 4.49 41.71 2.32
N LEU A 616 3.77 40.87 1.57
CA LEU A 616 4.16 40.44 0.22
C LEU A 616 4.17 41.61 -0.77
N LYS A 617 3.16 42.48 -0.70
CA LYS A 617 3.06 43.69 -1.52
C LYS A 617 4.22 44.65 -1.24
N GLU A 618 4.60 44.84 0.03
CA GLU A 618 5.77 45.65 0.42
C GLU A 618 7.08 45.11 -0.19
N ARG A 619 7.17 43.79 -0.37
CA ARG A 619 8.32 43.10 -0.99
C ARG A 619 8.23 42.95 -2.50
N GLY A 620 7.19 43.53 -3.14
CA GLY A 620 6.98 43.45 -4.60
C GLY A 620 6.54 42.07 -5.11
N ILE A 621 6.12 41.16 -4.22
CA ILE A 621 5.68 39.81 -4.59
C ILE A 621 4.19 39.83 -4.90
N GLU A 622 3.80 39.20 -6.01
CA GLU A 622 2.40 39.19 -6.42
C GLU A 622 1.62 38.02 -5.77
N THR A 623 0.47 38.37 -5.21
CA THR A 623 -0.50 37.44 -4.63
C THR A 623 -1.66 37.18 -5.58
N TYR A 624 -2.13 35.93 -5.61
CA TYR A 624 -3.18 35.46 -6.50
C TYR A 624 -4.31 34.84 -5.68
N GLU A 625 -5.55 35.16 -6.02
CA GLU A 625 -6.72 34.53 -5.41
C GLU A 625 -7.01 33.19 -6.09
N VAL A 626 -7.04 32.11 -5.33
CA VAL A 626 -7.25 30.75 -5.88
C VAL A 626 -8.69 30.58 -6.36
N GLY A 627 -8.88 29.86 -7.47
CA GLY A 627 -10.21 29.58 -8.05
C GLY A 627 -10.70 30.60 -9.07
N ARG A 628 -9.94 31.68 -9.33
CA ARG A 628 -10.20 32.57 -10.47
C ARG A 628 -9.49 32.04 -11.72
N PRO A 629 -10.18 31.84 -12.85
CA PRO A 629 -9.57 31.29 -14.05
C PRO A 629 -8.45 32.20 -14.61
N ASP A 630 -7.32 31.60 -14.96
CA ASP A 630 -6.07 32.29 -15.31
C ASP A 630 -6.02 32.93 -16.72
N TYR A 631 -7.13 33.00 -17.45
CA TYR A 631 -7.15 33.57 -18.81
C TYR A 631 -7.06 35.11 -18.89
N PHE A 632 -6.71 35.81 -17.80
CA PHE A 632 -6.67 37.28 -17.74
C PHE A 632 -5.33 37.94 -17.37
N LYS A 633 -4.19 37.23 -17.29
CA LYS A 633 -2.94 37.90 -16.89
C LYS A 633 -2.03 38.28 -18.07
N LYS A 634 -1.91 39.60 -18.25
CA LYS A 634 -1.12 40.31 -19.27
C LYS A 634 0.42 40.29 -19.04
N ASN A 635 0.94 39.69 -17.98
CA ASN A 635 2.39 39.69 -17.68
C ASN A 635 2.88 38.33 -17.12
N PRO A 636 3.30 37.39 -17.99
CA PRO A 636 3.92 36.12 -17.58
C PRO A 636 5.36 36.26 -17.04
N GLU A 637 5.94 37.47 -17.09
CA GLU A 637 7.35 37.78 -16.79
C GLU A 637 7.71 37.87 -15.29
N LYS A 638 6.77 37.71 -14.36
CA LYS A 638 7.11 37.79 -12.93
C LYS A 638 7.68 36.48 -12.38
N ASP A 639 8.75 36.64 -11.60
CA ASP A 639 9.60 35.56 -11.06
C ASP A 639 9.03 34.86 -9.81
N ALA A 640 8.07 35.44 -9.09
CA ALA A 640 7.50 34.86 -7.86
C ALA A 640 5.98 35.07 -7.74
N ARG A 641 5.26 34.03 -7.30
CA ARG A 641 3.80 33.99 -7.12
C ARG A 641 3.44 33.24 -5.84
N VAL A 642 2.52 33.82 -5.07
CA VAL A 642 1.89 33.22 -3.88
C VAL A 642 0.38 33.12 -4.12
N PHE A 643 -0.17 31.93 -3.90
CA PHE A 643 -1.58 31.63 -4.12
C PHE A 643 -2.32 31.51 -2.79
N LEU A 644 -3.33 32.36 -2.58
CA LEU A 644 -4.10 32.46 -1.35
C LEU A 644 -5.58 32.17 -1.68
N GLY A 645 -6.12 31.08 -1.15
CA GLY A 645 -7.50 30.65 -1.35
C GLY A 645 -8.41 31.05 -0.19
N GLY A 646 -9.71 31.19 -0.48
CA GLY A 646 -10.75 31.40 0.54
C GLY A 646 -11.47 30.11 0.95
N TYR A 647 -12.37 30.24 1.92
CA TYR A 647 -13.06 29.13 2.58
C TYR A 647 -13.65 28.07 1.62
N SER A 648 -13.28 26.81 1.87
CA SER A 648 -13.75 25.59 1.19
C SER A 648 -13.52 25.49 -0.33
N ASN A 649 -12.85 26.46 -0.98
CA ASN A 649 -12.61 26.40 -2.41
C ASN A 649 -11.23 26.95 -2.76
N ALA A 650 -10.27 26.05 -2.95
CA ALA A 650 -9.12 26.34 -3.79
C ALA A 650 -9.11 25.37 -4.99
N ARG A 651 -9.23 25.95 -6.17
CA ARG A 651 -9.09 25.25 -7.44
C ARG A 651 -7.97 25.92 -8.22
N VAL A 652 -7.20 25.10 -8.92
CA VAL A 652 -6.18 25.47 -9.92
C VAL A 652 -4.79 25.74 -9.34
N LEU A 653 -3.88 24.78 -9.58
CA LEU A 653 -2.53 25.06 -10.05
C LEU A 653 -2.27 24.21 -11.30
N ASN A 654 -1.87 24.84 -12.40
CA ASN A 654 -1.31 24.17 -13.58
C ASN A 654 0.22 24.27 -13.48
N ILE A 655 0.91 23.39 -12.74
CA ILE A 655 2.36 23.52 -12.53
C ILE A 655 3.07 23.29 -13.87
N PRO A 656 3.49 24.35 -14.61
CA PRO A 656 3.90 24.20 -15.99
C PRO A 656 5.34 23.67 -16.09
N ASP A 657 6.12 23.93 -15.05
CA ASP A 657 7.56 23.67 -14.97
C ASP A 657 7.85 22.59 -13.90
N TYR A 658 7.12 21.47 -13.95
CA TYR A 658 7.39 20.34 -13.07
C TYR A 658 8.55 19.49 -13.63
N GLY A 659 9.71 19.56 -12.99
CA GLY A 659 10.94 18.90 -13.45
C GLY A 659 11.58 19.64 -14.62
N LEU A 660 12.74 20.25 -14.37
CA LEU A 660 13.51 21.01 -15.37
C LEU A 660 14.73 20.21 -15.83
N ASP A 661 15.05 20.28 -17.12
CA ASP A 661 16.33 19.77 -17.64
C ASP A 661 17.49 20.74 -17.35
N ILE A 662 18.70 20.37 -17.79
CA ILE A 662 19.92 21.21 -17.64
C ILE A 662 19.83 22.57 -18.31
N GLU A 663 18.95 22.71 -19.31
CA GLU A 663 18.71 23.96 -20.03
C GLU A 663 17.56 24.76 -19.39
N GLY A 664 16.99 24.27 -18.29
CA GLY A 664 15.86 24.90 -17.60
C GLY A 664 14.52 24.72 -18.32
N LYS A 665 14.41 23.75 -19.24
CA LYS A 665 13.15 23.46 -19.95
C LYS A 665 12.32 22.42 -19.20
N PRO A 666 10.99 22.53 -19.18
CA PRO A 666 10.12 21.52 -18.61
C PRO A 666 10.29 20.18 -19.34
N MET A 667 10.62 19.12 -18.60
CA MET A 667 10.67 17.76 -19.16
C MET A 667 9.30 17.07 -19.14
N PHE A 668 8.41 17.50 -18.26
CA PHE A 668 7.10 16.90 -18.08
C PHE A 668 5.97 17.88 -18.32
N GLY A 669 4.80 17.30 -18.64
CA GLY A 669 3.60 18.08 -18.88
C GLY A 669 3.07 18.76 -17.62
N PRO A 670 2.24 19.79 -17.78
CA PRO A 670 1.71 20.52 -16.65
C PRO A 670 0.90 19.60 -15.74
N VAL A 671 1.05 19.78 -14.42
CA VAL A 671 0.27 19.05 -13.41
C VAL A 671 -0.89 19.91 -12.95
N ASN A 672 -2.11 19.41 -13.06
CA ASN A 672 -3.32 20.06 -12.57
C ASN A 672 -3.60 19.66 -11.12
N LEU A 673 -3.65 20.65 -10.23
CA LEU A 673 -3.84 20.48 -8.80
C LEU A 673 -5.12 21.15 -8.30
N VAL A 674 -5.82 20.46 -7.41
CA VAL A 674 -6.92 20.97 -6.60
C VAL A 674 -6.50 20.88 -5.13
N VAL A 675 -6.73 21.94 -4.35
CA VAL A 675 -6.46 21.95 -2.91
C VAL A 675 -7.71 22.46 -2.21
N GLN A 676 -8.30 21.71 -1.28
CA GLN A 676 -9.48 22.17 -0.56
C GLN A 676 -9.29 21.98 0.93
N HIS A 677 -9.77 22.94 1.72
CA HIS A 677 -9.78 22.86 3.18
C HIS A 677 -10.65 21.70 3.65
N ASP A 678 -11.95 21.69 3.30
CA ASP A 678 -12.89 20.62 3.68
C ASP A 678 -13.67 20.10 2.45
N PRO A 679 -13.46 18.84 2.03
CA PRO A 679 -14.17 18.27 0.89
C PRO A 679 -15.64 17.98 1.21
N LYS A 680 -16.57 18.52 0.41
CA LYS A 680 -18.00 18.17 0.52
C LYS A 680 -18.24 16.68 0.24
N GLY A 681 -18.59 15.91 1.27
CA GLY A 681 -19.00 14.50 1.18
C GLY A 681 -18.23 13.58 2.14
N SER A 682 -18.81 12.43 2.49
CA SER A 682 -18.17 11.48 3.40
C SER A 682 -16.98 10.76 2.76
N ASP A 683 -15.90 10.56 3.51
CA ASP A 683 -14.71 9.76 3.12
C ASP A 683 -13.94 10.37 1.92
N MET A 684 -13.31 9.55 1.05
CA MET A 684 -12.54 10.02 -0.12
C MET A 684 -13.42 10.51 -1.28
N ARG A 685 -14.74 10.26 -1.24
CA ARG A 685 -15.64 10.53 -2.38
C ARG A 685 -15.73 12.03 -2.72
N GLY A 686 -15.73 12.89 -1.70
CA GLY A 686 -15.76 14.35 -1.91
C GLY A 686 -14.51 14.84 -2.64
N VAL A 687 -13.34 14.35 -2.24
CA VAL A 687 -12.05 14.70 -2.84
C VAL A 687 -11.97 14.23 -4.30
N ILE A 688 -12.36 12.97 -4.55
CA ILE A 688 -12.40 12.40 -5.91
C ILE A 688 -13.39 13.16 -6.80
N GLY A 689 -14.56 13.53 -6.28
CA GLY A 689 -15.56 14.31 -7.00
C GLY A 689 -15.03 15.68 -7.40
N ALA A 690 -14.34 16.37 -6.49
CA ALA A 690 -13.68 17.65 -6.78
C ALA A 690 -12.62 17.50 -7.89
N GLY A 691 -11.78 16.46 -7.80
CA GLY A 691 -10.76 16.17 -8.80
C GLY A 691 -11.32 15.89 -10.19
N LYS A 692 -12.35 15.04 -10.29
CA LYS A 692 -13.04 14.74 -11.56
C LYS A 692 -13.68 15.98 -12.18
N ASN A 693 -14.34 16.82 -11.38
CA ASN A 693 -14.98 18.03 -11.86
C ASN A 693 -13.97 19.08 -12.37
N ALA A 694 -12.75 19.06 -11.85
CA ALA A 694 -11.69 19.99 -12.22
C ALA A 694 -10.72 19.45 -13.28
N GLY A 695 -10.80 18.16 -13.64
CA GLY A 695 -9.79 17.51 -14.48
C GLY A 695 -8.41 17.48 -13.81
N ALA A 696 -8.37 17.31 -12.48
CA ALA A 696 -7.13 17.36 -11.70
C ALA A 696 -6.36 16.04 -11.76
N ASP A 697 -5.03 16.15 -11.82
CA ASP A 697 -4.10 15.03 -11.67
C ASP A 697 -3.86 14.71 -10.19
N LEU A 698 -3.86 15.75 -9.34
CA LEU A 698 -3.76 15.65 -7.88
C LEU A 698 -4.85 16.49 -7.20
N SER A 699 -5.61 15.87 -6.31
CA SER A 699 -6.65 16.52 -5.51
C SER A 699 -6.35 16.35 -4.03
N ILE A 700 -6.01 17.45 -3.36
CA ILE A 700 -5.63 17.49 -1.96
C ILE A 700 -6.80 18.00 -1.13
N ALA A 701 -7.02 17.39 0.03
CA ALA A 701 -7.92 17.84 1.07
C ALA A 701 -7.18 18.01 2.40
N GLY A 702 -7.32 19.17 3.02
CA GLY A 702 -6.89 19.43 4.39
C GLY A 702 -7.98 19.10 5.41
N HIS A 703 -7.80 19.58 6.66
CA HIS A 703 -8.68 19.43 7.82
C HIS A 703 -9.20 18.00 8.09
N THR A 704 -8.49 16.96 7.64
CA THR A 704 -9.03 15.60 7.63
C THR A 704 -8.62 14.72 8.79
N HIS A 705 -7.60 15.11 9.57
CA HIS A 705 -7.06 14.37 10.72
C HIS A 705 -6.77 12.87 10.44
N ASP A 706 -6.57 12.56 9.17
CA ASP A 706 -6.55 11.22 8.59
C ASP A 706 -5.64 11.28 7.36
N ASN A 707 -4.51 10.56 7.37
CA ASN A 707 -3.61 10.52 6.22
C ASN A 707 -4.05 9.41 5.28
N ARG A 708 -4.70 9.76 4.17
CA ARG A 708 -5.19 8.79 3.20
C ARG A 708 -5.01 9.23 1.77
N MET A 709 -4.52 8.32 0.97
CA MET A 709 -4.42 8.48 -0.47
C MET A 709 -5.27 7.43 -1.16
N ARG A 710 -5.95 7.83 -2.24
CA ARG A 710 -6.61 6.93 -3.17
C ARG A 710 -6.37 7.37 -4.61
N LEU A 711 -5.97 6.40 -5.44
CA LEU A 711 -5.95 6.56 -6.88
C LEU A 711 -7.34 6.27 -7.45
N TYR A 712 -7.77 7.05 -8.43
CA TYR A 712 -9.02 6.82 -9.15
C TYR A 712 -8.78 6.82 -10.65
N LYS A 713 -9.41 5.85 -11.32
CA LYS A 713 -9.31 5.67 -12.77
C LYS A 713 -9.83 6.91 -13.51
N THR A 714 -9.05 7.39 -14.46
CA THR A 714 -9.42 8.48 -15.40
C THR A 714 -9.52 8.00 -16.85
N GLY A 715 -8.91 6.86 -17.16
CA GLY A 715 -8.98 6.17 -18.45
C GLY A 715 -8.41 4.76 -18.34
N ASP A 716 -8.35 4.03 -19.45
CA ASP A 716 -7.62 2.77 -19.47
C ASP A 716 -6.13 3.06 -19.28
N ASN A 717 -5.49 2.33 -18.35
CA ASN A 717 -4.09 2.51 -17.96
C ASN A 717 -3.71 3.87 -17.34
N THR A 718 -4.68 4.76 -17.08
CA THR A 718 -4.44 6.09 -16.48
C THR A 718 -5.27 6.36 -15.23
N TRP A 719 -4.71 7.14 -14.32
CA TRP A 719 -5.36 7.51 -13.07
C TRP A 719 -4.92 8.88 -12.55
N SER A 720 -5.71 9.42 -11.62
CA SER A 720 -5.39 10.62 -10.84
C SER A 720 -5.40 10.31 -9.35
N VAL A 721 -4.85 11.23 -8.56
CA VAL A 721 -4.67 11.09 -7.11
C VAL A 721 -5.71 11.91 -6.35
N ALA A 722 -6.35 11.30 -5.36
CA ALA A 722 -7.04 12.00 -4.30
C ALA A 722 -6.27 11.77 -2.98
N TYR A 723 -5.93 12.85 -2.28
CA TYR A 723 -5.09 12.80 -1.09
C TYR A 723 -5.68 13.63 0.06
N LYS A 724 -5.74 13.05 1.25
CA LYS A 724 -6.14 13.67 2.50
C LYS A 724 -4.89 13.85 3.35
N LEU A 725 -4.57 15.11 3.64
CA LEU A 725 -3.41 15.47 4.45
C LEU A 725 -3.74 15.28 5.93
N ALA A 726 -2.79 14.67 6.65
CA ALA A 726 -2.75 14.78 8.10
C ALA A 726 -2.42 16.23 8.53
N THR A 727 -2.80 16.55 9.76
CA THR A 727 -2.58 17.84 10.42
C THR A 727 -1.31 17.79 11.27
N LEU A 728 -0.74 18.97 11.59
CA LEU A 728 0.37 19.08 12.55
C LEU A 728 -0.12 19.29 13.99
N GLN A 729 -1.34 19.81 14.10
CA GLN A 729 -1.98 20.20 15.35
C GLN A 729 -2.66 19.01 16.06
N GLY A 730 -2.95 19.21 17.35
CA GLY A 730 -3.68 18.32 18.25
C GLY A 730 -5.12 18.04 17.82
N VAL A 731 -5.95 17.68 18.80
CA VAL A 731 -7.37 17.35 18.54
C VAL A 731 -8.22 17.95 19.65
N SER A 732 -9.13 18.87 19.35
CA SER A 732 -10.13 19.25 20.37
C SER A 732 -11.00 18.06 20.78
N PRO A 733 -11.51 18.04 22.03
CA PRO A 733 -12.62 17.21 22.45
C PRO A 733 -13.87 17.33 21.54
N THR A 734 -14.09 18.51 20.96
CA THR A 734 -15.18 18.75 19.99
C THR A 734 -14.96 17.91 18.73
N GLU A 735 -13.78 18.00 18.14
CA GLU A 735 -13.39 17.20 16.98
C GLU A 735 -13.28 15.69 17.28
N LYS A 736 -12.86 15.33 18.50
CA LYS A 736 -12.83 13.93 18.98
C LYS A 736 -14.22 13.31 19.04
N TYR A 737 -15.24 14.09 19.43
CA TYR A 737 -16.63 13.65 19.49
C TYR A 737 -17.20 13.32 18.10
N TYR A 738 -16.80 14.07 17.05
CA TYR A 738 -17.25 13.83 15.67
C TYR A 738 -16.52 12.68 14.96
N ALA A 739 -15.30 12.34 15.39
CA ALA A 739 -14.40 11.44 14.64
C ALA A 739 -14.40 9.97 15.07
N GLY A 740 -15.37 9.53 15.88
CA GLY A 740 -15.40 8.22 16.52
C GLY A 740 -15.03 7.05 15.59
N SER A 741 -13.78 6.56 15.66
CA SER A 741 -13.38 5.14 15.41
C SER A 741 -11.87 4.90 15.26
N VAL A 742 -11.02 5.90 14.97
CA VAL A 742 -9.58 5.66 14.68
C VAL A 742 -8.67 6.67 15.39
N PRO A 743 -7.49 6.27 15.90
CA PRO A 743 -6.51 7.21 16.40
C PRO A 743 -6.13 8.23 15.34
N ARG A 744 -6.20 9.52 15.69
CA ARG A 744 -5.90 10.58 14.73
C ARG A 744 -4.41 10.60 14.43
N THR A 745 -4.09 10.74 13.15
CA THR A 745 -2.72 10.62 12.67
C THR A 745 -2.24 12.00 12.28
N GLN A 746 -1.19 12.46 12.96
CA GLN A 746 -0.60 13.80 12.80
C GLN A 746 0.72 13.67 12.05
N ALA A 747 0.88 14.41 10.96
CA ALA A 747 2.07 14.37 10.13
C ALA A 747 2.14 15.56 9.15
N ALA A 748 3.36 15.95 8.79
CA ALA A 748 3.65 16.72 7.57
C ALA A 748 3.86 15.77 6.39
N HIS A 749 4.04 16.29 5.18
CA HIS A 749 4.17 15.48 3.96
C HIS A 749 5.24 16.02 3.02
N LYS A 750 5.99 15.11 2.39
CA LYS A 750 6.82 15.39 1.19
C LYS A 750 6.14 14.72 0.00
N LEU A 751 5.88 15.49 -1.06
CA LEU A 751 5.23 15.00 -2.28
C LEU A 751 6.15 15.21 -3.48
N VAL A 752 6.24 14.19 -4.34
CA VAL A 752 6.94 14.27 -5.64
C VAL A 752 5.98 13.75 -6.70
N MET A 753 5.80 14.48 -7.79
CA MET A 753 4.85 14.17 -8.85
C MET A 753 5.45 14.50 -10.22
N PRO A 754 6.43 13.73 -10.72
CA PRO A 754 7.21 14.06 -11.91
C PRO A 754 6.33 14.38 -13.12
N MET A 755 5.23 13.64 -13.29
CA MET A 755 4.27 13.84 -14.36
C MET A 755 2.88 13.34 -13.94
N PRO A 756 1.80 13.64 -14.70
CA PRO A 756 0.51 13.02 -14.48
C PRO A 756 0.59 11.48 -14.40
N GLY A 757 0.04 10.92 -13.33
CA GLY A 757 0.08 9.48 -13.06
C GLY A 757 1.42 8.93 -12.55
N ASP A 758 2.36 9.77 -12.12
CA ASP A 758 3.53 9.38 -11.32
C ASP A 758 3.51 10.20 -10.04
N PHE A 759 3.27 9.56 -8.89
CA PHE A 759 3.08 10.24 -7.60
C PHE A 759 3.77 9.48 -6.48
N SER A 760 4.63 10.18 -5.74
CA SER A 760 5.27 9.73 -4.51
C SER A 760 4.84 10.62 -3.35
N GLU A 761 4.63 10.00 -2.20
CA GLU A 761 4.42 10.70 -0.95
C GLU A 761 5.21 10.04 0.19
N GLN A 762 5.59 10.85 1.16
CA GLN A 762 6.15 10.41 2.42
C GLN A 762 5.51 11.22 3.55
N ALA A 763 4.91 10.53 4.52
CA ALA A 763 4.37 11.15 5.72
C ALA A 763 5.48 11.30 6.77
N ILE A 764 5.63 12.50 7.31
CA ILE A 764 6.61 12.82 8.36
C ILE A 764 5.85 12.92 9.69
N PRO A 765 6.00 11.95 10.61
CA PRO A 765 5.31 11.95 11.89
C PRO A 765 5.68 13.17 12.72
N VAL A 766 4.72 13.73 13.46
CA VAL A 766 4.96 14.88 14.36
C VAL A 766 5.99 14.59 15.44
N THR A 767 6.20 13.33 15.83
CA THR A 767 7.24 12.94 16.81
C THR A 767 8.65 13.22 16.27
N TYR A 768 8.89 12.96 14.99
CA TYR A 768 10.16 13.33 14.34
C TYR A 768 10.31 14.86 14.27
N LEU A 769 9.26 15.57 13.85
CA LEU A 769 9.26 17.03 13.76
C LEU A 769 9.49 17.69 15.11
N ARG A 770 8.90 17.16 16.18
CA ARG A 770 9.10 17.61 17.56
C ARG A 770 10.57 17.55 17.97
N GLU A 771 11.26 16.45 17.69
CA GLU A 771 12.69 16.31 18.00
C GLU A 771 13.54 17.27 17.15
N GLN A 772 13.23 17.44 15.86
CA GLN A 772 13.88 18.47 15.03
C GLN A 772 13.67 19.89 15.59
N GLY A 773 12.48 20.19 16.11
CA GLY A 773 12.18 21.45 16.76
C GLY A 773 12.99 21.66 18.05
N ARG A 774 13.13 20.63 18.88
CA ARG A 774 13.98 20.66 20.09
C ARG A 774 15.45 20.89 19.77
N GLU A 775 15.97 20.21 18.75
CA GLU A 775 17.34 20.41 18.27
C GLU A 775 17.55 21.83 17.71
N SER A 776 16.58 22.35 16.96
CA SER A 776 16.62 23.74 16.49
C SER A 776 16.61 24.73 17.65
N LEU A 777 15.80 24.50 18.69
CA LEU A 777 15.78 25.34 19.90
C LEU A 777 17.12 25.32 20.65
N ARG A 778 17.74 24.16 20.83
CA ARG A 778 19.08 24.03 21.41
C ARG A 778 20.11 24.83 20.62
N ARG A 779 20.13 24.68 19.29
CA ARG A 779 21.03 25.45 18.41
C ARG A 779 20.82 26.95 18.51
N THR A 780 19.58 27.42 18.68
CA THR A 780 19.31 28.85 18.93
C THR A 780 19.96 29.31 20.23
N VAL A 781 19.80 28.55 21.32
CA VAL A 781 20.42 28.90 22.62
C VAL A 781 21.95 28.90 22.52
N GLU A 782 22.53 27.92 21.82
CA GLU A 782 23.98 27.84 21.59
C GLU A 782 24.55 29.03 20.81
N GLN A 783 23.76 29.66 19.94
CA GLN A 783 24.18 30.82 19.16
C GLN A 783 24.08 32.14 19.93
N GLU A 784 23.18 32.21 20.91
CA GLU A 784 22.94 33.38 21.77
C GLU A 784 23.86 33.39 23.02
N MET A 785 24.49 32.25 23.32
CA MET A 785 25.53 32.10 24.34
C MET A 785 26.92 32.39 23.77
#